data_AF-A0A9P1BMX0-F1
#
_entry.id   AF-A0A9P1BMX0-F1
#
_cell.length_a   1.000
_cell.length_b   1.000
_cell.length_c   1.000
_cell.angle_alpha   90.00
_cell.angle_beta   90.00
_cell.angle_gamma   90.00
#
_symmetry.space_group_name_H-M   'P 1'
#
loop_
_entity.id
_entity.type
_entity.pdbx_description
1 polymer ?
#
loop_
_entity_poly.entity_id
_entity_poly.type
_entity_poly.pdbx_seq_one_letter_code
_entity_poly.pdbx_strand_id
1 'polypeptide(L)'
;MPFTGWGMPEMMQQAFWHGMPLAFASAIDVEFASLNRELQSLLYTWVPDTAFILDSPSPVIFPDHSREQYAEKVYKTMNSKVVLSKWASRGLQTAARYAFLVAESLAFSIEGINGLLRSHVLSGEDAWTTACTWLQQNPAAWRDWIASKTSCAVGFRLVDGSGLLVQNISQAVGCTHCPAGSKSTPMSDADGETFVCTPCPPGFSQENPFSTTCEPCRKGTVTNSYGSEACLPCSVGFYQNSTGQTLCISCGLRTTQLLGGVSYMDCVCNEGQIEEDGACLECPLGVNCPVGSTVALLSKAHETNALRIIEGFHSDPATPLQVHKCVSEKFCPGGPPGSCAGGRVGITCGACPNGEYWASKCEACTSATVVSWALGAAALAIGVVLSYYAITSSLSAKASVLMCTGASIAIMVSFFQNLGVVNSIRMDWPPFLSKLFEVASVFLNLEAPATACLVGTDVWQYGLQISFVYVVALMLPAAWVLSNIFLKRCGLAWDPLKTISVMGTIFQLGFTTLAALSRVPFVCYRHPTGQYSVAQHSNVLCGESPHMEAFGISLMVVLMIFLSACFYAAARAPTWSKKLPAIRFLIFRFRPQVWWFGLVLLVRGGVLPLCGVVVPDMPRFSLTMMGSILLTYLGVQMWLQPWKAPILNLVDSLSTGIFVLLLFVCLGLQNDDGGVEMEALEILATLLSSSIAGILLLMLCTCVWSLFQRQVIGSHSDLILNLGRCATNEKVLDKLIEISHCISAAAEGQQHEWVRSLDNLTVYDLHAVDVVTEVLADAMLLQVSRRNFGSSSQQRVGTSRRRISEEAEVSEEAEDAPELGPSCARASCWV
;
A
#
# COMPACT_ATOMS: atom_id res chain seq x y z
N MET A 1 22.67 -82.34 55.31
CA MET A 1 22.41 -82.06 53.88
C MET A 1 20.99 -82.49 53.58
N PRO A 2 20.18 -81.71 52.86
CA PRO A 2 18.89 -82.21 52.40
C PRO A 2 19.13 -83.45 51.54
N PHE A 3 18.27 -84.45 51.65
CA PHE A 3 18.29 -85.64 50.80
C PHE A 3 17.99 -85.21 49.35
N THR A 4 19.01 -85.09 48.49
CA THR A 4 18.90 -84.49 47.14
C THR A 4 18.81 -85.52 46.00
N GLY A 5 18.36 -86.74 46.25
CA GLY A 5 18.15 -87.77 45.22
C GLY A 5 16.82 -87.60 44.47
N TRP A 6 16.83 -87.83 43.16
CA TRP A 6 15.59 -87.86 42.34
C TRP A 6 14.66 -88.97 42.85
N GLY A 7 13.41 -88.64 43.18
CA GLY A 7 12.41 -89.60 43.66
C GLY A 7 12.58 -90.06 45.12
N MET A 8 13.60 -89.56 45.83
CA MET A 8 13.93 -90.03 47.18
C MET A 8 12.85 -89.69 48.22
N PRO A 9 12.27 -88.47 48.26
CA PRO A 9 11.15 -88.17 49.15
C PRO A 9 9.94 -89.09 48.94
N GLU A 10 9.63 -89.39 47.67
CA GLU A 10 8.50 -90.25 47.29
C GLU A 10 8.72 -91.68 47.75
N MET A 11 9.92 -92.24 47.58
CA MET A 11 10.25 -93.59 48.07
C MET A 11 10.17 -93.69 49.60
N MET A 12 10.73 -92.71 50.31
CA MET A 12 10.69 -92.67 51.79
C MET A 12 9.25 -92.59 52.29
N GLN A 13 8.42 -91.78 51.62
CA GLN A 13 7.01 -91.63 51.93
C GLN A 13 6.23 -92.94 51.71
N GLN A 14 6.46 -93.65 50.60
CA GLN A 14 5.82 -94.95 50.36
C GLN A 14 6.26 -96.00 51.36
N ALA A 15 7.56 -96.09 51.65
CA ALA A 15 8.08 -97.04 52.63
C ALA A 15 7.50 -96.82 54.03
N PHE A 16 7.37 -95.56 54.45
CA PHE A 16 6.72 -95.20 55.71
C PHE A 16 5.27 -95.67 55.75
N TRP A 17 4.48 -95.33 54.72
CA TRP A 17 3.04 -95.58 54.71
C TRP A 17 2.65 -97.07 54.57
N HIS A 18 3.52 -97.86 53.94
CA HIS A 18 3.34 -99.31 53.77
C HIS A 18 4.17 -100.14 54.77
N GLY A 19 4.80 -99.50 55.77
CA GLY A 19 5.53 -100.18 56.84
C GLY A 19 6.74 -100.99 56.35
N MET A 20 7.41 -100.53 55.30
CA MET A 20 8.57 -101.21 54.73
C MET A 20 9.85 -100.85 55.51
N PRO A 21 10.55 -101.80 56.14
CA PRO A 21 11.75 -101.54 56.92
C PRO A 21 12.97 -101.37 56.01
N LEU A 22 13.04 -100.25 55.28
CA LEU A 22 14.09 -99.96 54.31
C LEU A 22 15.14 -98.99 54.86
N ALA A 23 16.41 -99.23 54.51
CA ALA A 23 17.47 -98.25 54.64
C ALA A 23 17.62 -97.48 53.31
N PHE A 24 17.70 -96.15 53.38
CA PHE A 24 17.83 -95.30 52.20
C PHE A 24 19.26 -94.78 52.06
N ALA A 25 19.80 -94.88 50.86
CA ALA A 25 21.09 -94.32 50.50
C ALA A 25 20.96 -93.54 49.18
N SER A 26 21.76 -92.48 49.03
CA SER A 26 21.91 -91.76 47.77
C SER A 26 23.37 -91.92 47.33
N ALA A 27 23.58 -92.32 46.09
CA ALA A 27 24.92 -92.36 45.48
C ALA A 27 25.12 -91.12 44.59
N ILE A 28 26.31 -90.53 44.64
CA ILE A 28 26.78 -89.46 43.75
C ILE A 28 28.11 -89.96 43.19
N ASP A 29 28.32 -89.86 41.87
CA ASP A 29 29.54 -90.26 41.16
C ASP A 29 29.93 -91.76 41.17
N VAL A 30 28.98 -92.67 41.43
CA VAL A 30 29.13 -94.12 41.21
C VAL A 30 28.13 -94.56 40.14
N GLU A 31 28.47 -95.50 39.24
CA GLU A 31 27.48 -96.16 38.37
C GLU A 31 26.46 -96.89 39.25
N PHE A 32 25.36 -96.22 39.59
CA PHE A 32 24.35 -96.76 40.50
C PHE A 32 23.74 -98.07 39.99
N ALA A 33 23.75 -98.29 38.66
CA ALA A 33 23.32 -99.53 38.03
C ALA A 33 24.21 -100.73 38.38
N SER A 34 25.54 -100.56 38.41
CA SER A 34 26.46 -101.66 38.74
C SER A 34 26.38 -102.03 40.22
N LEU A 35 26.31 -101.02 41.10
CA LEU A 35 26.11 -101.22 42.53
C LEU A 35 24.77 -101.95 42.82
N ASN A 36 23.70 -101.61 42.09
CA ASN A 36 22.43 -102.28 42.28
C ASN A 36 22.44 -103.74 41.82
N ARG A 37 23.10 -104.05 40.68
CA ARG A 37 23.26 -105.44 40.21
C ARG A 37 23.97 -106.33 41.23
N GLU A 38 24.95 -105.78 41.95
CA GLU A 38 25.68 -106.50 43.00
C GLU A 38 24.84 -106.68 44.27
N LEU A 39 24.15 -105.62 44.72
CA LEU A 39 23.44 -105.62 46.01
C LEU A 39 21.99 -106.11 45.94
N GLN A 40 21.41 -106.25 44.75
CA GLN A 40 19.99 -106.56 44.52
C GLN A 40 19.03 -105.67 45.36
N SER A 41 19.32 -104.37 45.42
CA SER A 41 18.59 -103.41 46.26
C SER A 41 17.38 -102.77 45.54
N LEU A 42 16.39 -102.30 46.30
CA LEU A 42 15.29 -101.49 45.75
C LEU A 42 15.82 -100.12 45.29
N LEU A 43 15.46 -99.69 44.07
CA LEU A 43 15.88 -98.41 43.49
C LEU A 43 14.73 -97.60 42.87
N TYR A 44 14.93 -96.29 42.76
CA TYR A 44 14.08 -95.42 41.95
C TYR A 44 14.49 -95.51 40.47
N THR A 45 13.59 -95.97 39.61
CA THR A 45 13.79 -96.07 38.16
C THR A 45 12.57 -95.57 37.40
N TRP A 46 12.75 -95.27 36.12
CA TRP A 46 11.69 -94.93 35.18
C TRP A 46 11.70 -95.90 34.01
N VAL A 47 10.57 -96.06 33.34
CA VAL A 47 10.47 -96.83 32.10
C VAL A 47 9.87 -95.91 31.04
N PRO A 48 10.52 -95.71 29.89
CA PRO A 48 11.71 -96.42 29.37
C PRO A 48 13.04 -95.83 29.88
N ASP A 49 14.06 -96.65 30.13
CA ASP A 49 15.40 -96.24 30.61
C ASP A 49 16.50 -97.11 29.97
N THR A 50 17.70 -96.57 29.75
CA THR A 50 18.84 -97.31 29.17
C THR A 50 19.62 -98.12 30.21
N ALA A 51 19.69 -97.67 31.47
CA ALA A 51 20.56 -98.28 32.47
C ALA A 51 20.15 -99.72 32.82
N PHE A 52 18.84 -100.01 32.84
CA PHE A 52 18.29 -101.33 33.18
C PHE A 52 17.48 -101.99 32.06
N ILE A 53 17.56 -101.50 30.81
CA ILE A 53 16.76 -102.02 29.69
C ILE A 53 16.98 -103.53 29.43
N LEU A 54 18.16 -104.05 29.82
CA LEU A 54 18.54 -105.45 29.68
C LEU A 54 18.24 -106.29 30.92
N ASP A 55 18.08 -105.67 32.09
CA ASP A 55 18.08 -106.35 33.40
C ASP A 55 16.67 -106.80 33.85
N SER A 56 15.61 -106.42 33.12
CA SER A 56 14.21 -106.78 33.40
C SER A 56 13.80 -106.66 34.89
N PRO A 57 13.96 -105.48 35.51
CA PRO A 57 13.69 -105.30 36.94
C PRO A 57 12.22 -105.55 37.29
N SER A 58 11.97 -106.12 38.47
CA SER A 58 10.62 -106.33 38.97
C SER A 58 10.08 -105.05 39.63
N PRO A 59 8.95 -104.48 39.16
CA PRO A 59 8.42 -103.25 39.72
C PRO A 59 7.74 -103.51 41.07
N VAL A 60 7.94 -102.60 42.02
CA VAL A 60 7.11 -102.52 43.22
C VAL A 60 5.85 -101.73 42.87
N ILE A 61 4.69 -102.37 42.98
CA ILE A 61 3.40 -101.77 42.61
C ILE A 61 2.69 -101.28 43.87
N PHE A 62 2.37 -99.98 43.91
CA PHE A 62 1.54 -99.37 44.94
C PHE A 62 0.10 -99.18 44.42
N PRO A 63 -0.90 -99.00 45.32
CA PRO A 63 -2.28 -98.74 44.90
C PRO A 63 -2.41 -97.49 44.04
N ASP A 64 -3.36 -97.52 43.08
CA ASP A 64 -3.61 -96.41 42.16
C ASP A 64 -3.94 -95.10 42.90
N HIS A 65 -3.40 -93.99 42.37
CA HIS A 65 -3.52 -92.67 42.95
C HIS A 65 -4.97 -92.26 43.27
N SER A 66 -5.23 -91.99 44.56
CA SER A 66 -6.47 -91.37 45.02
C SER A 66 -6.22 -89.89 45.35
N ARG A 67 -6.87 -88.99 44.61
CA ARG A 67 -6.78 -87.54 44.85
C ARG A 67 -7.30 -87.14 46.23
N GLU A 68 -8.32 -87.84 46.74
CA GLU A 68 -8.93 -87.58 48.04
C GLU A 68 -7.95 -87.89 49.18
N GLN A 69 -7.32 -89.07 49.15
CA GLN A 69 -6.30 -89.44 50.14
C GLN A 69 -5.11 -88.49 50.09
N TYR A 70 -4.66 -88.13 48.88
CA TYR A 70 -3.56 -87.19 48.72
C TYR A 70 -3.89 -85.79 49.28
N ALA A 71 -5.11 -85.30 49.09
CA ALA A 71 -5.57 -84.02 49.65
C ALA A 71 -5.59 -84.02 51.19
N GLU A 72 -5.89 -85.16 51.81
CA GLU A 72 -5.82 -85.37 53.27
C GLU A 72 -4.39 -85.63 53.78
N LYS A 73 -3.38 -85.50 52.92
CA LYS A 73 -1.96 -85.79 53.21
C LYS A 73 -1.70 -87.26 53.56
N VAL A 74 -2.54 -88.16 53.06
CA VAL A 74 -2.35 -89.61 53.10
C VAL A 74 -1.76 -90.06 51.77
N TYR A 75 -0.46 -90.36 51.76
CA TYR A 75 0.31 -90.56 50.54
C TYR A 75 0.55 -92.05 50.22
N LYS A 76 -0.45 -92.90 50.47
CA LYS A 76 -0.39 -94.37 50.27
C LYS A 76 -0.47 -94.81 48.81
N THR A 77 -0.98 -93.94 47.96
CA THR A 77 -1.32 -94.26 46.56
C THR A 77 -0.39 -93.56 45.59
N MET A 78 -0.11 -94.16 44.43
CA MET A 78 0.80 -93.64 43.39
C MET A 78 0.17 -93.71 42.00
N ASN A 79 0.57 -92.80 41.11
CA ASN A 79 0.10 -92.84 39.71
C ASN A 79 0.60 -94.11 39.01
N SER A 80 -0.29 -94.87 38.39
CA SER A 80 0.09 -96.06 37.62
C SER A 80 0.74 -95.73 36.27
N LYS A 81 0.55 -94.52 35.73
CA LYS A 81 1.17 -94.04 34.48
C LYS A 81 1.47 -92.55 34.52
N VAL A 82 2.64 -92.15 34.01
CA VAL A 82 2.99 -90.76 33.73
C VAL A 82 2.96 -90.56 32.21
N VAL A 83 2.24 -89.54 31.74
CA VAL A 83 2.17 -89.22 30.31
C VAL A 83 3.40 -88.41 29.92
N LEU A 84 4.14 -88.87 28.90
CA LEU A 84 5.22 -88.08 28.31
C LEU A 84 4.64 -86.90 27.52
N SER A 85 4.88 -85.69 28.02
CA SER A 85 4.42 -84.43 27.42
C SER A 85 5.55 -83.71 26.68
N LYS A 86 5.23 -83.03 25.58
CA LYS A 86 6.16 -82.21 24.79
C LYS A 86 5.89 -80.73 25.07
N TRP A 87 6.94 -79.94 25.30
CA TRP A 87 6.84 -78.54 25.68
C TRP A 87 7.56 -77.65 24.65
N ALA A 88 6.97 -76.51 24.29
CA ALA A 88 7.53 -75.55 23.34
C ALA A 88 7.35 -74.10 23.84
N SER A 89 8.21 -73.18 23.38
CA SER A 89 8.10 -71.76 23.72
C SER A 89 6.88 -71.10 23.06
N ARG A 90 6.32 -70.05 23.69
CA ARG A 90 5.07 -69.37 23.27
C ARG A 90 5.11 -68.69 21.88
N GLY A 91 6.21 -68.73 21.14
CA GLY A 91 6.34 -68.17 19.79
C GLY A 91 6.85 -69.15 18.73
N LEU A 92 7.16 -70.39 19.10
CA LEU A 92 7.75 -71.37 18.18
C LEU A 92 6.82 -71.69 17.01
N GLN A 93 5.51 -71.68 17.24
CA GLN A 93 4.51 -71.89 16.18
C GLN A 93 4.60 -70.83 15.08
N THR A 94 4.93 -69.59 15.42
CA THR A 94 5.07 -68.47 14.47
C THR A 94 6.46 -68.42 13.86
N ALA A 95 7.50 -68.63 14.68
CA ALA A 95 8.89 -68.54 14.24
C ALA A 95 9.34 -69.76 13.39
N ALA A 96 8.81 -70.95 13.68
CA ALA A 96 9.18 -72.20 13.02
C ALA A 96 8.02 -73.21 13.02
N ARG A 97 6.92 -72.90 12.30
CA ARG A 97 5.70 -73.73 12.24
C ARG A 97 5.96 -75.19 11.87
N TYR A 98 6.85 -75.46 10.91
CA TYR A 98 7.18 -76.83 10.51
C TYR A 98 7.83 -77.63 11.63
N ALA A 99 8.79 -77.04 12.34
CA ALA A 99 9.41 -77.68 13.49
C ALA A 99 8.39 -77.92 14.62
N PHE A 100 7.47 -76.97 14.83
CA PHE A 100 6.37 -77.14 15.78
C PHE A 100 5.44 -78.29 15.37
N LEU A 101 5.03 -78.38 14.09
CA LEU A 101 4.14 -79.44 13.60
C LEU A 101 4.79 -80.83 13.67
N VAL A 102 6.08 -80.93 13.35
CA VAL A 102 6.84 -82.17 13.51
C VAL A 102 6.91 -82.56 14.98
N ALA A 103 7.23 -81.62 15.87
CA ALA A 103 7.25 -81.89 17.30
C ALA A 103 5.87 -82.28 17.85
N GLU A 104 4.80 -81.65 17.36
CA GLU A 104 3.40 -81.95 17.72
C GLU A 104 3.01 -83.37 17.28
N SER A 105 3.37 -83.76 16.06
CA SER A 105 2.98 -85.02 15.43
C SER A 105 3.88 -86.21 15.82
N LEU A 106 5.10 -85.94 16.33
CA LEU A 106 6.04 -86.98 16.78
C LEU A 106 5.45 -87.82 17.90
N ALA A 107 5.17 -89.10 17.63
CA ALA A 107 4.55 -90.01 18.58
C ALA A 107 5.22 -91.38 18.52
N PHE A 108 5.58 -91.93 19.69
CA PHE A 108 6.19 -93.24 19.80
C PHE A 108 5.35 -94.16 20.70
N SER A 109 5.29 -95.44 20.35
CA SER A 109 4.82 -96.47 21.28
C SER A 109 5.91 -96.81 22.30
N ILE A 110 5.52 -97.25 23.50
CA ILE A 110 6.48 -97.64 24.54
C ILE A 110 7.36 -98.82 24.08
N GLU A 111 6.80 -99.75 23.32
CA GLU A 111 7.55 -100.86 22.70
C GLU A 111 8.56 -100.35 21.68
N GLY A 112 8.19 -99.35 20.87
CA GLY A 112 9.09 -98.72 19.91
C GLY A 112 10.27 -98.02 20.58
N ILE A 113 10.01 -97.27 21.66
CA ILE A 113 11.09 -96.63 22.43
C ILE A 113 11.97 -97.68 23.10
N ASN A 114 11.40 -98.69 23.75
CA ASN A 114 12.17 -99.74 24.41
C ASN A 114 13.04 -100.53 23.41
N GLY A 115 12.50 -100.83 22.21
CA GLY A 115 13.26 -101.45 21.13
C GLY A 115 14.46 -100.60 20.69
N LEU A 116 14.24 -99.28 20.52
CA LEU A 116 15.29 -98.33 20.16
C LEU A 116 16.39 -98.24 21.23
N LEU A 117 16.00 -98.08 22.50
CA LEU A 117 16.94 -98.00 23.61
C LEU A 117 17.72 -99.31 23.80
N ARG A 118 17.06 -100.47 23.62
CA ARG A 118 17.72 -101.77 23.68
C ARG A 118 18.76 -101.92 22.57
N SER A 119 18.42 -101.51 21.35
CA SER A 119 19.36 -101.50 20.24
C SER A 119 20.57 -100.61 20.53
N HIS A 120 20.35 -99.42 21.11
CA HIS A 120 21.41 -98.48 21.47
C HIS A 120 22.39 -99.09 22.49
N VAL A 121 21.85 -99.69 23.57
CA VAL A 121 22.68 -100.30 24.62
C VAL A 121 23.46 -101.51 24.11
N LEU A 122 22.88 -102.31 23.20
CA LEU A 122 23.54 -103.49 22.63
C LEU A 122 24.59 -103.15 21.56
N SER A 123 24.37 -102.10 20.77
CA SER A 123 25.33 -101.69 19.73
C SER A 123 26.52 -100.93 20.31
N GLY A 124 26.33 -100.22 21.41
CA GLY A 124 27.34 -99.32 21.98
C GLY A 124 27.62 -98.08 21.12
N GLU A 125 26.82 -97.86 20.07
CA GLU A 125 26.89 -96.68 19.22
C GLU A 125 26.31 -95.45 19.93
N ASP A 126 26.62 -94.26 19.44
CA ASP A 126 26.02 -93.04 19.94
C ASP A 126 24.50 -92.99 19.67
N ALA A 127 23.78 -92.26 20.52
CA ALA A 127 22.32 -92.17 20.45
C ALA A 127 21.82 -91.58 19.12
N TRP A 128 22.61 -90.70 18.49
CA TRP A 128 22.26 -90.09 17.21
C TRP A 128 22.32 -91.12 16.07
N THR A 129 23.41 -91.89 15.98
CA THR A 129 23.54 -92.97 14.99
C THR A 129 22.44 -94.02 15.15
N THR A 130 22.11 -94.39 16.39
CA THR A 130 21.02 -95.34 16.65
C THR A 130 19.67 -94.79 16.19
N ALA A 131 19.35 -93.53 16.51
CA ALA A 131 18.11 -92.89 16.08
C ALA A 131 18.04 -92.73 14.55
N CYS A 132 19.14 -92.37 13.89
CA CYS A 132 19.22 -92.23 12.44
C CYS A 132 18.94 -93.56 11.74
N THR A 133 19.59 -94.64 12.18
CA THR A 133 19.39 -95.99 11.65
C THR A 133 17.94 -96.44 11.83
N TRP A 134 17.34 -96.18 13.00
CA TRP A 134 15.93 -96.51 13.25
C TRP A 134 14.99 -95.75 12.31
N LEU A 135 15.22 -94.45 12.09
CA LEU A 135 14.41 -93.65 11.17
C LEU A 135 14.50 -94.20 9.74
N GLN A 136 15.69 -94.59 9.28
CA GLN A 136 15.86 -95.19 7.96
C GLN A 136 15.11 -96.53 7.80
N GLN A 137 15.08 -97.33 8.86
CA GLN A 137 14.42 -98.64 8.87
C GLN A 137 12.90 -98.56 9.05
N ASN A 138 12.37 -97.46 9.60
CA ASN A 138 10.95 -97.34 9.99
C ASN A 138 10.23 -96.15 9.32
N PRO A 139 10.23 -96.02 7.98
CA PRO A 139 9.62 -94.88 7.30
C PRO A 139 8.11 -94.76 7.52
N ALA A 140 7.40 -95.88 7.70
CA ALA A 140 5.96 -95.85 7.98
C ALA A 140 5.63 -95.23 9.36
N ALA A 141 6.57 -95.24 10.31
CA ALA A 141 6.32 -94.74 11.65
C ALA A 141 6.38 -93.21 11.75
N TRP A 142 7.15 -92.54 10.87
CA TRP A 142 7.40 -91.09 10.96
C TRP A 142 6.91 -90.28 9.77
N ARG A 143 6.48 -90.89 8.66
CA ARG A 143 5.97 -90.14 7.48
C ARG A 143 4.85 -89.17 7.86
N ASP A 144 3.94 -89.61 8.72
CA ASP A 144 2.80 -88.81 9.18
C ASP A 144 3.21 -87.69 10.15
N TRP A 145 4.47 -87.68 10.62
CA TRP A 145 4.99 -86.59 11.45
C TRP A 145 5.33 -85.35 10.64
N ILE A 146 5.51 -85.47 9.32
CA ILE A 146 5.95 -84.36 8.45
C ILE A 146 4.71 -83.69 7.86
N ALA A 147 4.42 -82.46 8.30
CA ALA A 147 3.34 -81.65 7.74
C ALA A 147 3.66 -81.14 6.32
N SER A 148 2.61 -81.01 5.48
CA SER A 148 2.71 -80.48 4.12
C SER A 148 3.19 -79.03 4.09
N LYS A 149 4.00 -78.69 3.09
CA LYS A 149 4.54 -77.32 2.88
C LYS A 149 3.49 -76.28 2.46
N THR A 150 2.23 -76.68 2.29
CA THR A 150 1.14 -75.85 1.75
C THR A 150 0.10 -75.42 2.80
N SER A 151 0.26 -75.79 4.07
CA SER A 151 -0.62 -75.36 5.17
C SER A 151 -0.14 -74.03 5.78
N CYS A 152 -0.60 -72.90 5.22
CA CYS A 152 -0.17 -71.57 5.66
C CYS A 152 -0.77 -71.16 7.01
N ALA A 153 -0.09 -70.29 7.74
CA ALA A 153 -0.57 -69.72 9.01
C ALA A 153 -1.33 -68.40 8.79
N VAL A 154 -2.06 -67.94 9.80
CA VAL A 154 -2.68 -66.61 9.83
C VAL A 154 -1.61 -65.54 9.57
N GLY A 155 -1.89 -64.58 8.68
CA GLY A 155 -0.93 -63.59 8.20
C GLY A 155 -0.06 -64.03 7.01
N PHE A 156 -0.19 -65.29 6.56
CA PHE A 156 0.54 -65.86 5.43
C PHE A 156 -0.41 -66.35 4.31
N ARG A 157 0.15 -66.59 3.12
CA ARG A 157 -0.54 -66.94 1.86
C ARG A 157 0.23 -67.96 1.04
N LEU A 158 -0.49 -68.70 0.20
CA LEU A 158 0.08 -69.65 -0.75
C LEU A 158 0.94 -68.96 -1.83
N VAL A 159 2.05 -69.60 -2.19
CA VAL A 159 2.90 -69.20 -3.32
C VAL A 159 3.34 -70.39 -4.16
N ASP A 160 3.57 -70.17 -5.45
CA ASP A 160 4.19 -71.14 -6.35
C ASP A 160 5.73 -71.23 -6.16
N GLY A 161 6.38 -72.07 -6.98
CA GLY A 161 7.84 -72.27 -6.94
C GLY A 161 8.67 -71.04 -7.34
N SER A 162 8.04 -70.00 -7.89
CA SER A 162 8.66 -68.71 -8.22
C SER A 162 8.37 -67.62 -7.19
N GLY A 163 7.57 -67.92 -6.15
CA GLY A 163 7.15 -66.97 -5.13
C GLY A 163 5.93 -66.12 -5.52
N LEU A 164 5.27 -66.43 -6.63
CA LEU A 164 4.06 -65.76 -7.10
C LEU A 164 2.81 -66.31 -6.41
N LEU A 165 1.79 -65.46 -6.36
CA LEU A 165 0.50 -65.74 -5.73
C LEU A 165 -0.26 -66.86 -6.46
N VAL A 166 -0.70 -67.85 -5.71
CA VAL A 166 -1.64 -68.87 -6.19
C VAL A 166 -2.89 -68.88 -5.34
N GLN A 167 -4.03 -69.14 -5.99
CA GLN A 167 -5.33 -69.21 -5.32
C GLN A 167 -5.75 -70.65 -4.99
N ASN A 168 -5.01 -71.67 -5.46
CA ASN A 168 -5.32 -73.08 -5.23
C ASN A 168 -4.15 -73.80 -4.54
N ILE A 169 -4.48 -74.74 -3.63
CA ILE A 169 -3.50 -75.52 -2.85
C ILE A 169 -2.63 -76.39 -3.76
N SER A 170 -3.23 -76.98 -4.80
CA SER A 170 -2.56 -77.83 -5.78
C SER A 170 -1.45 -77.15 -6.59
N GLN A 171 -1.46 -75.82 -6.66
CA GLN A 171 -0.47 -75.01 -7.38
C GLN A 171 0.60 -74.41 -6.45
N ALA A 172 0.44 -74.60 -5.14
CA ALA A 172 1.32 -74.02 -4.14
C ALA A 172 2.51 -74.92 -3.81
N VAL A 173 3.67 -74.30 -3.62
CA VAL A 173 4.92 -74.97 -3.25
C VAL A 173 5.39 -74.52 -1.86
N GLY A 174 4.81 -73.43 -1.32
CA GLY A 174 5.11 -72.90 0.00
C GLY A 174 4.19 -71.76 0.44
N CYS A 175 4.57 -71.07 1.52
CA CYS A 175 3.83 -69.94 2.09
C CYS A 175 4.71 -68.70 2.25
N THR A 176 4.16 -67.50 2.00
CA THR A 176 4.79 -66.19 2.27
C THR A 176 3.84 -65.26 3.03
N HIS A 177 4.30 -64.12 3.54
CA HIS A 177 3.47 -63.19 4.31
C HIS A 177 2.46 -62.40 3.44
N CYS A 178 1.36 -61.95 4.03
CA CYS A 178 0.49 -60.97 3.39
C CYS A 178 1.15 -59.59 3.34
N PRO A 179 1.22 -58.95 2.16
CA PRO A 179 1.74 -57.59 2.05
C PRO A 179 0.76 -56.58 2.67
N ALA A 180 1.25 -55.35 2.89
CA ALA A 180 0.40 -54.22 3.25
C ALA A 180 -0.75 -54.04 2.24
N GLY A 181 -1.85 -53.46 2.72
CA GLY A 181 -3.08 -53.32 1.96
C GLY A 181 -3.91 -54.59 1.82
N SER A 182 -3.47 -55.74 2.36
CA SER A 182 -4.23 -57.00 2.31
C SER A 182 -4.38 -57.64 3.69
N LYS A 183 -5.50 -58.36 3.90
CA LYS A 183 -5.74 -59.16 5.11
C LYS A 183 -5.70 -60.65 4.80
N SER A 184 -5.22 -61.44 5.75
CA SER A 184 -5.30 -62.90 5.67
C SER A 184 -6.72 -63.39 5.96
N THR A 185 -7.24 -64.23 5.07
CA THR A 185 -8.58 -64.82 5.16
C THR A 185 -8.49 -66.34 5.01
N PRO A 186 -9.22 -67.12 5.81
CA PRO A 186 -9.23 -68.58 5.68
C PRO A 186 -9.86 -69.01 4.35
N MET A 187 -9.32 -70.05 3.76
CA MET A 187 -9.80 -70.69 2.54
C MET A 187 -9.79 -72.21 2.72
N SER A 188 -10.91 -72.85 2.38
CA SER A 188 -11.05 -74.30 2.39
C SER A 188 -11.22 -74.79 0.95
N ASP A 189 -10.38 -75.72 0.52
CA ASP A 189 -10.42 -76.36 -0.81
C ASP A 189 -10.46 -77.89 -0.65
N ALA A 190 -10.62 -78.64 -1.74
CA ALA A 190 -10.66 -80.12 -1.74
C ALA A 190 -9.42 -80.77 -1.09
N ASP A 191 -8.29 -80.07 -1.08
CA ASP A 191 -7.01 -80.51 -0.53
C ASP A 191 -6.75 -80.06 0.93
N GLY A 192 -7.70 -79.36 1.60
CA GLY A 192 -7.63 -78.97 3.01
C GLY A 192 -7.90 -77.48 3.30
N GLU A 193 -7.62 -77.05 4.54
CA GLU A 193 -7.77 -75.66 4.99
C GLU A 193 -6.43 -74.90 4.98
N THR A 194 -6.42 -73.68 4.45
CA THR A 194 -5.25 -72.80 4.36
C THR A 194 -5.64 -71.31 4.40
N PHE A 195 -4.70 -70.40 4.23
CA PHE A 195 -4.96 -68.95 4.24
C PHE A 195 -4.54 -68.27 2.93
N VAL A 196 -5.32 -67.29 2.50
CA VAL A 196 -5.04 -66.43 1.34
C VAL A 196 -5.11 -64.96 1.73
N CYS A 197 -4.44 -64.07 1.00
CA CYS A 197 -4.60 -62.63 1.23
C CYS A 197 -5.69 -62.07 0.34
N THR A 198 -6.64 -61.37 0.95
CA THR A 198 -7.63 -60.56 0.23
C THR A 198 -7.26 -59.09 0.35
N PRO A 199 -7.27 -58.32 -0.76
CA PRO A 199 -7.00 -56.89 -0.70
C PRO A 199 -8.09 -56.19 0.14
N CYS A 200 -7.70 -55.16 0.88
CA CYS A 200 -8.65 -54.35 1.63
C CYS A 200 -9.66 -53.69 0.68
N PRO A 201 -10.96 -53.74 0.99
CA PRO A 201 -11.98 -53.10 0.17
C PRO A 201 -11.86 -51.57 0.24
N PRO A 202 -12.35 -50.82 -0.77
CA PRO A 202 -12.42 -49.36 -0.72
C PRO A 202 -13.05 -48.85 0.59
N GLY A 203 -12.51 -47.76 1.11
CA GLY A 203 -12.85 -47.21 2.44
C GLY A 203 -12.08 -47.86 3.60
N PHE A 204 -11.27 -48.89 3.35
CA PHE A 204 -10.45 -49.55 4.36
C PHE A 204 -8.99 -49.61 3.91
N SER A 205 -8.06 -49.47 4.84
CA SER A 205 -6.62 -49.57 4.60
C SER A 205 -5.93 -50.47 5.61
N GLN A 206 -4.71 -50.89 5.27
CA GLN A 206 -3.87 -51.63 6.20
C GLN A 206 -2.39 -51.35 5.94
N GLU A 207 -1.73 -50.68 6.87
CA GLU A 207 -0.33 -50.28 6.71
C GLU A 207 0.66 -51.42 7.00
N ASN A 208 0.34 -52.27 7.99
CA ASN A 208 1.26 -53.30 8.45
C ASN A 208 1.07 -54.64 7.69
N PRO A 209 2.17 -55.30 7.26
CA PRO A 209 2.12 -56.67 6.74
C PRO A 209 1.69 -57.67 7.84
N PHE A 210 1.32 -58.90 7.45
CA PHE A 210 0.78 -59.95 8.33
C PHE A 210 -0.61 -59.68 8.94
N SER A 211 -1.30 -58.62 8.52
CA SER A 211 -2.58 -58.26 9.12
C SER A 211 -3.69 -59.30 8.87
N THR A 212 -4.60 -59.36 9.82
CA THR A 212 -5.83 -60.17 9.78
C THR A 212 -7.07 -59.31 9.56
N THR A 213 -6.95 -57.99 9.69
CA THR A 213 -8.05 -57.04 9.61
C THR A 213 -7.66 -55.83 8.77
N CYS A 214 -8.61 -55.25 8.05
CA CYS A 214 -8.45 -53.94 7.42
C CYS A 214 -9.12 -52.90 8.31
N GLU A 215 -8.46 -51.77 8.55
CA GLU A 215 -9.02 -50.67 9.35
C GLU A 215 -9.82 -49.71 8.48
N PRO A 216 -11.00 -49.23 8.93
CA PRO A 216 -11.75 -48.22 8.18
C PRO A 216 -10.99 -46.89 8.16
N CYS A 217 -11.03 -46.18 7.04
CA CYS A 217 -10.49 -44.83 6.94
C CYS A 217 -11.16 -43.92 7.99
N ARG A 218 -10.33 -43.17 8.71
CA ARG A 218 -10.80 -42.22 9.73
C ARG A 218 -11.49 -41.02 9.06
N LYS A 219 -12.21 -40.22 9.85
CA LYS A 219 -12.79 -38.96 9.36
C LYS A 219 -11.68 -38.08 8.77
N GLY A 220 -11.99 -37.37 7.69
CA GLY A 220 -11.03 -36.58 6.93
C GLY A 220 -10.10 -37.36 6.01
N THR A 221 -10.18 -38.70 5.96
CA THR A 221 -9.41 -39.53 5.02
C THR A 221 -10.29 -40.52 4.26
N VAL A 222 -9.89 -40.87 3.04
CA VAL A 222 -10.65 -41.74 2.13
C VAL A 222 -9.71 -42.64 1.32
N THR A 223 -10.24 -43.75 0.83
CA THR A 223 -9.60 -44.50 -0.26
C THR A 223 -10.63 -45.15 -1.16
N ASN A 224 -10.44 -45.05 -2.47
CA ASN A 224 -11.33 -45.62 -3.48
C ASN A 224 -10.78 -46.89 -4.15
N SER A 225 -9.54 -47.27 -3.86
CA SER A 225 -8.86 -48.41 -4.47
C SER A 225 -8.93 -49.65 -3.58
N TYR A 226 -8.88 -50.82 -4.22
CA TYR A 226 -8.64 -52.07 -3.50
C TYR A 226 -7.17 -52.15 -3.12
N GLY A 227 -6.88 -52.72 -1.95
CA GLY A 227 -5.50 -52.99 -1.55
C GLY A 227 -4.75 -51.78 -1.00
N SER A 228 -5.45 -50.74 -0.52
CA SER A 228 -4.79 -49.52 -0.08
C SER A 228 -3.98 -49.72 1.21
N GLU A 229 -2.72 -49.29 1.19
CA GLU A 229 -1.84 -49.34 2.35
C GLU A 229 -2.19 -48.24 3.37
N ALA A 230 -2.62 -47.08 2.89
CA ALA A 230 -3.01 -45.94 3.70
C ALA A 230 -4.25 -45.21 3.12
N CYS A 231 -4.99 -44.53 3.99
CA CYS A 231 -6.07 -43.63 3.59
C CYS A 231 -5.51 -42.25 3.25
N LEU A 232 -5.97 -41.67 2.14
CA LEU A 232 -5.54 -40.35 1.68
C LEU A 232 -6.35 -39.25 2.37
N PRO A 233 -5.74 -38.16 2.85
CA PRO A 233 -6.49 -37.03 3.40
C PRO A 233 -7.32 -36.34 2.31
N CYS A 234 -8.49 -35.83 2.69
CA CYS A 234 -9.30 -35.00 1.80
C CYS A 234 -8.50 -33.76 1.37
N SER A 235 -8.49 -33.48 0.07
CA SER A 235 -7.86 -32.28 -0.48
C SER A 235 -8.54 -31.02 0.03
N VAL A 236 -7.84 -29.88 -0.05
CA VAL A 236 -8.41 -28.56 0.27
C VAL A 236 -9.71 -28.34 -0.52
N GLY A 237 -10.74 -27.87 0.17
CA GLY A 237 -12.09 -27.71 -0.37
C GLY A 237 -12.99 -28.93 -0.25
N PHE A 238 -12.50 -30.00 0.39
CA PHE A 238 -13.25 -31.22 0.65
C PHE A 238 -13.09 -31.67 2.11
N TYR A 239 -14.14 -32.29 2.65
CA TYR A 239 -14.17 -32.84 4.00
C TYR A 239 -14.83 -34.22 4.03
N GLN A 240 -14.64 -34.97 5.11
CA GLN A 240 -15.35 -36.23 5.31
C GLN A 240 -15.66 -36.45 6.80
N ASN A 241 -16.95 -36.48 7.13
CA ASN A 241 -17.44 -36.54 8.51
C ASN A 241 -17.72 -37.97 9.02
N SER A 242 -17.62 -38.97 8.16
CA SER A 242 -17.91 -40.38 8.43
C SER A 242 -16.69 -41.26 8.16
N THR A 243 -16.54 -42.35 8.91
CA THR A 243 -15.46 -43.33 8.72
C THR A 243 -15.79 -44.32 7.61
N GLY A 244 -14.77 -44.94 7.02
CA GLY A 244 -14.95 -46.01 6.03
C GLY A 244 -15.41 -45.52 4.65
N GLN A 245 -15.17 -44.25 4.33
CA GLN A 245 -15.69 -43.61 3.12
C GLN A 245 -14.69 -43.67 1.98
N THR A 246 -15.23 -43.71 0.75
CA THR A 246 -14.43 -43.83 -0.48
C THR A 246 -14.20 -42.49 -1.18
N LEU A 247 -14.99 -41.48 -0.86
CA LEU A 247 -14.98 -40.16 -1.48
C LEU A 247 -15.12 -39.06 -0.43
N CYS A 248 -14.45 -37.93 -0.67
CA CYS A 248 -14.62 -36.74 0.16
C CYS A 248 -15.82 -35.92 -0.33
N ILE A 249 -16.49 -35.24 0.61
CA ILE A 249 -17.62 -34.36 0.39
C ILE A 249 -17.09 -32.97 0.03
N SER A 250 -17.60 -32.36 -1.03
CA SER A 250 -17.21 -31.00 -1.44
C SER A 250 -17.80 -29.93 -0.52
N CYS A 251 -17.02 -28.89 -0.22
CA CYS A 251 -17.48 -27.68 0.44
C CYS A 251 -18.31 -26.74 -0.47
N GLY A 252 -18.47 -27.06 -1.76
CA GLY A 252 -19.24 -26.24 -2.70
C GLY A 252 -18.55 -24.92 -3.04
N LEU A 253 -19.18 -23.79 -2.72
CA LEU A 253 -18.63 -22.44 -2.93
C LEU A 253 -17.61 -22.02 -1.85
N ARG A 254 -17.43 -22.84 -0.81
CA ARG A 254 -16.48 -22.64 0.29
C ARG A 254 -15.26 -23.54 0.12
N THR A 255 -14.22 -23.30 0.90
CA THR A 255 -12.99 -24.11 0.92
C THR A 255 -12.57 -24.48 2.35
N THR A 256 -11.65 -25.43 2.52
CA THR A 256 -11.06 -25.75 3.83
C THR A 256 -9.68 -25.07 3.95
N GLN A 257 -9.25 -24.73 5.17
CA GLN A 257 -7.91 -24.12 5.36
C GLN A 257 -6.77 -25.14 5.20
N LEU A 258 -7.02 -26.38 5.62
CA LEU A 258 -6.03 -27.45 5.67
C LEU A 258 -6.59 -28.72 5.00
N LEU A 259 -5.67 -29.65 4.71
CA LEU A 259 -6.00 -31.00 4.26
C LEU A 259 -6.71 -31.78 5.37
N GLY A 260 -7.57 -32.72 4.98
CA GLY A 260 -8.21 -33.65 5.90
C GLY A 260 -9.39 -33.08 6.70
N GLY A 261 -10.18 -32.18 6.11
CA GLY A 261 -11.38 -31.63 6.75
C GLY A 261 -12.30 -32.73 7.27
N VAL A 262 -12.78 -32.60 8.51
CA VAL A 262 -13.59 -33.62 9.20
C VAL A 262 -15.06 -33.23 9.31
N SER A 263 -15.40 -31.96 9.03
CA SER A 263 -16.75 -31.43 9.18
C SER A 263 -17.08 -30.36 8.14
N TYR A 264 -18.38 -30.15 7.89
CA TYR A 264 -18.84 -28.98 7.12
C TYR A 264 -18.45 -27.65 7.79
N MET A 265 -18.30 -27.65 9.11
CA MET A 265 -17.83 -26.46 9.86
C MET A 265 -16.38 -26.09 9.53
N ASP A 266 -15.60 -26.98 8.90
CA ASP A 266 -14.25 -26.67 8.41
C ASP A 266 -14.29 -25.94 7.05
N CYS A 267 -15.47 -25.84 6.41
CA CYS A 267 -15.68 -25.12 5.16
C CYS A 267 -15.87 -23.62 5.43
N VAL A 268 -14.86 -22.84 5.08
CA VAL A 268 -14.78 -21.40 5.25
C VAL A 268 -14.78 -20.66 3.90
N CYS A 269 -14.92 -19.34 3.90
CA CYS A 269 -14.88 -18.55 2.67
C CYS A 269 -13.48 -18.57 2.02
N ASN A 270 -13.44 -18.44 0.68
CA ASN A 270 -12.19 -18.45 -0.07
C ASN A 270 -11.33 -17.22 0.22
N GLU A 271 -10.09 -17.25 -0.26
CA GLU A 271 -9.23 -16.06 -0.24
C GLU A 271 -9.89 -14.91 -1.01
N GLY A 272 -9.79 -13.70 -0.47
CA GLY A 272 -10.46 -12.52 -1.04
C GLY A 272 -11.97 -12.49 -0.77
N GLN A 273 -12.48 -13.35 0.12
CA GLN A 273 -13.87 -13.32 0.58
C GLN A 273 -13.96 -13.25 2.10
N ILE A 274 -15.03 -12.63 2.60
CA ILE A 274 -15.34 -12.51 4.03
C ILE A 274 -16.70 -13.10 4.35
N GLU A 275 -16.79 -13.79 5.49
CA GLU A 275 -18.06 -14.30 5.99
C GLU A 275 -18.82 -13.24 6.80
N GLU A 276 -20.00 -12.87 6.33
CA GLU A 276 -20.97 -11.99 6.99
C GLU A 276 -22.35 -12.66 6.96
N ASP A 277 -23.00 -12.82 8.11
CA ASP A 277 -24.30 -13.50 8.27
C ASP A 277 -24.42 -14.87 7.58
N GLY A 278 -23.32 -15.62 7.48
CA GLY A 278 -23.27 -16.95 6.87
C GLY A 278 -23.14 -16.94 5.33
N ALA A 279 -23.01 -15.78 4.70
CA ALA A 279 -22.70 -15.62 3.28
C ALA A 279 -21.23 -15.23 3.07
N CYS A 280 -20.62 -15.70 1.98
CA CYS A 280 -19.29 -15.27 1.56
C CYS A 280 -19.42 -14.08 0.59
N LEU A 281 -19.02 -12.90 1.04
CA LEU A 281 -19.00 -11.66 0.25
C LEU A 281 -17.59 -11.38 -0.25
N GLU A 282 -17.48 -10.60 -1.34
CA GLU A 282 -16.17 -10.14 -1.83
C GLU A 282 -15.49 -9.21 -0.82
N CYS A 283 -14.18 -9.34 -0.67
CA CYS A 283 -13.40 -8.53 0.25
C CYS A 283 -13.42 -7.05 -0.19
N PRO A 284 -13.70 -6.10 0.72
CA PRO A 284 -13.64 -4.68 0.41
C PRO A 284 -12.24 -4.25 -0.09
N LEU A 285 -12.20 -3.34 -1.06
CA LEU A 285 -10.95 -2.75 -1.55
C LEU A 285 -10.18 -2.08 -0.39
N GLY A 286 -8.87 -2.31 -0.33
CA GLY A 286 -8.00 -1.79 0.73
C GLY A 286 -7.86 -2.71 1.94
N VAL A 287 -8.47 -3.90 1.89
CA VAL A 287 -8.38 -4.92 2.93
C VAL A 287 -7.87 -6.23 2.31
N ASN A 288 -7.04 -6.93 3.07
CA ASN A 288 -6.60 -8.29 2.77
C ASN A 288 -7.39 -9.29 3.61
N CYS A 289 -8.20 -10.12 2.93
CA CYS A 289 -9.02 -11.18 3.53
C CYS A 289 -8.39 -12.56 3.26
N PRO A 290 -7.56 -13.11 4.18
CA PRO A 290 -7.09 -14.49 4.08
C PRO A 290 -8.22 -15.52 4.14
N VAL A 291 -7.96 -16.77 3.73
CA VAL A 291 -8.94 -17.86 3.73
C VAL A 291 -9.59 -18.03 5.11
N GLY A 292 -10.92 -17.98 5.14
CA GLY A 292 -11.70 -18.06 6.38
C GLY A 292 -11.71 -16.81 7.26
N SER A 293 -11.54 -15.64 6.64
CA SER A 293 -11.82 -14.35 7.27
C SER A 293 -13.30 -14.26 7.67
N THR A 294 -13.56 -13.86 8.92
CA THR A 294 -14.91 -13.57 9.42
C THR A 294 -14.96 -12.19 10.07
N VAL A 295 -16.13 -11.56 10.10
CA VAL A 295 -16.30 -10.25 10.76
C VAL A 295 -16.06 -10.32 12.27
N ALA A 296 -16.20 -11.50 12.90
CA ALA A 296 -15.94 -11.71 14.32
C ALA A 296 -14.44 -11.78 14.68
N LEU A 297 -13.57 -12.15 13.73
CA LEU A 297 -12.11 -12.23 13.94
C LEU A 297 -11.41 -10.86 13.85
N LEU A 298 -12.17 -9.78 13.64
CA LEU A 298 -11.69 -8.41 13.44
C LEU A 298 -11.04 -7.79 14.68
N SER A 299 -11.37 -8.27 15.88
CA SER A 299 -10.84 -7.71 17.13
C SER A 299 -9.58 -8.40 17.66
N LYS A 300 -9.05 -9.41 16.96
CA LYS A 300 -7.89 -10.19 17.41
C LYS A 300 -6.73 -10.10 16.43
N ALA A 301 -5.94 -9.04 16.56
CA ALA A 301 -4.78 -8.73 15.72
C ALA A 301 -3.66 -9.80 15.69
N HIS A 302 -3.78 -10.89 16.45
CA HIS A 302 -2.74 -11.92 16.61
C HIS A 302 -3.01 -13.27 15.93
N GLU A 303 -4.18 -13.48 15.31
CA GLU A 303 -4.49 -14.73 14.61
C GLU A 303 -4.13 -14.63 13.12
N THR A 304 -3.64 -15.74 12.52
CA THR A 304 -3.20 -15.79 11.11
C THR A 304 -4.30 -15.52 10.10
N ASN A 305 -5.56 -15.63 10.52
CA ASN A 305 -6.76 -15.44 9.69
C ASN A 305 -7.43 -14.08 9.97
N ALA A 306 -6.78 -13.20 10.73
CA ALA A 306 -7.30 -11.87 11.02
C ALA A 306 -7.19 -10.97 9.80
N LEU A 307 -8.25 -10.18 9.58
CA LEU A 307 -8.32 -9.17 8.55
C LEU A 307 -7.22 -8.12 8.72
N ARG A 308 -6.54 -7.77 7.64
CA ARG A 308 -5.48 -6.75 7.65
C ARG A 308 -5.79 -5.67 6.65
N ILE A 309 -5.64 -4.42 7.07
CA ILE A 309 -5.75 -3.27 6.19
C ILE A 309 -4.43 -3.15 5.41
N ILE A 310 -4.56 -2.93 4.11
CA ILE A 310 -3.42 -2.72 3.21
C ILE A 310 -2.83 -1.33 3.47
N GLU A 311 -1.53 -1.17 3.29
CA GLU A 311 -0.85 0.13 3.35
C GLU A 311 -1.57 1.17 2.47
N GLY A 312 -1.68 2.40 2.98
CA GLY A 312 -2.44 3.48 2.33
C GLY A 312 -3.94 3.52 2.61
N PHE A 313 -4.49 2.55 3.34
CA PHE A 313 -5.88 2.52 3.80
C PHE A 313 -5.99 2.51 5.32
N HIS A 314 -7.12 2.97 5.84
CA HIS A 314 -7.45 2.98 7.26
C HIS A 314 -8.93 2.62 7.45
N SER A 315 -9.26 1.97 8.57
CA SER A 315 -10.64 1.77 9.01
C SER A 315 -10.71 1.80 10.53
N ASP A 316 -11.87 2.20 11.05
CA ASP A 316 -12.11 2.30 12.49
C ASP A 316 -12.30 0.90 13.10
N PRO A 317 -11.76 0.61 14.29
CA PRO A 317 -12.02 -0.64 15.01
C PRO A 317 -13.50 -0.97 15.24
N ALA A 318 -14.38 0.03 15.34
CA ALA A 318 -15.81 -0.15 15.50
C ALA A 318 -16.53 -0.51 14.18
N THR A 319 -16.01 -0.03 13.05
CA THR A 319 -16.55 -0.28 11.70
C THR A 319 -15.45 -0.71 10.72
N PRO A 320 -14.84 -1.89 10.94
CA PRO A 320 -13.64 -2.34 10.22
C PRO A 320 -13.81 -2.53 8.70
N LEU A 321 -15.05 -2.76 8.23
CA LEU A 321 -15.39 -2.87 6.80
C LEU A 321 -15.52 -1.51 6.12
N GLN A 322 -15.61 -0.41 6.87
CA GLN A 322 -15.59 0.93 6.30
C GLN A 322 -14.16 1.37 6.07
N VAL A 323 -13.67 1.16 4.85
CA VAL A 323 -12.30 1.44 4.46
C VAL A 323 -12.20 2.82 3.82
N HIS A 324 -11.30 3.63 4.37
CA HIS A 324 -11.00 4.98 3.90
C HIS A 324 -9.57 5.04 3.35
N LYS A 325 -9.41 5.73 2.24
CA LYS A 325 -8.11 5.98 1.61
C LYS A 325 -7.39 7.12 2.34
N CYS A 326 -6.12 6.94 2.66
CA CYS A 326 -5.32 7.94 3.32
C CYS A 326 -4.70 8.93 2.33
N VAL A 327 -4.34 10.12 2.83
CA VAL A 327 -3.74 11.19 1.99
C VAL A 327 -2.36 10.81 1.48
N SER A 328 -1.59 10.10 2.30
CA SER A 328 -0.29 9.54 1.95
C SER A 328 -0.23 8.12 2.47
N GLU A 329 0.36 7.21 1.70
CA GLU A 329 0.62 5.84 2.11
C GLU A 329 1.43 5.79 3.42
N LYS A 330 2.32 6.77 3.62
CA LYS A 330 3.14 6.89 4.85
C LYS A 330 2.33 7.16 6.11
N PHE A 331 1.12 7.72 6.01
CA PHE A 331 0.29 8.00 7.18
C PHE A 331 -0.45 6.75 7.67
N CYS A 332 -0.66 5.78 6.77
CA CYS A 332 -1.41 4.57 7.03
C CYS A 332 -0.52 3.36 6.73
N PRO A 333 0.23 2.87 7.73
CA PRO A 333 1.19 1.79 7.57
C PRO A 333 0.53 0.40 7.38
N GLY A 334 -0.79 0.35 7.23
CA GLY A 334 -1.57 -0.88 7.22
C GLY A 334 -1.58 -1.57 8.59
N GLY A 335 -2.11 -2.80 8.61
CA GLY A 335 -2.20 -3.63 9.82
C GLY A 335 -3.63 -3.72 10.39
N PRO A 336 -3.81 -3.89 11.71
CA PRO A 336 -5.14 -3.98 12.30
C PRO A 336 -5.89 -2.63 12.20
N PRO A 337 -7.24 -2.64 12.18
CA PRO A 337 -8.05 -1.42 12.25
C PRO A 337 -7.61 -0.46 13.36
N GLY A 338 -7.66 0.85 13.09
CA GLY A 338 -7.19 1.91 13.99
C GLY A 338 -5.68 2.19 13.95
N SER A 339 -4.92 1.58 13.04
CA SER A 339 -3.47 1.78 12.94
C SER A 339 -3.12 3.03 12.13
N CYS A 340 -2.59 4.07 12.80
CA CYS A 340 -2.09 5.29 12.18
C CYS A 340 -0.60 5.52 12.50
N ALA A 341 0.18 6.03 11.54
CA ALA A 341 1.58 6.35 11.76
C ALA A 341 1.77 7.68 12.52
N GLY A 342 2.80 7.76 13.36
CA GLY A 342 3.26 9.03 13.94
C GLY A 342 2.31 9.69 14.95
N GLY A 343 1.39 8.93 15.58
CA GLY A 343 0.43 9.44 16.56
C GLY A 343 -0.80 10.13 15.96
N ARG A 344 -0.97 10.03 14.64
CA ARG A 344 -2.14 10.56 13.92
C ARG A 344 -3.43 9.84 14.34
N VAL A 345 -4.55 10.54 14.19
CA VAL A 345 -5.89 10.06 14.51
C VAL A 345 -6.87 10.49 13.42
N GLY A 346 -8.09 9.96 13.48
CA GLY A 346 -9.17 10.30 12.56
C GLY A 346 -9.35 9.30 11.42
N ILE A 347 -10.36 9.54 10.60
CA ILE A 347 -10.89 8.59 9.60
C ILE A 347 -9.82 8.19 8.55
N THR A 348 -8.90 9.10 8.25
CA THR A 348 -7.87 8.95 7.21
C THR A 348 -6.45 9.07 7.77
N CYS A 349 -6.29 8.97 9.10
CA CYS A 349 -5.06 9.35 9.81
C CYS A 349 -4.56 10.76 9.45
N GLY A 350 -5.49 11.67 9.11
CA GLY A 350 -5.19 13.00 8.59
C GLY A 350 -4.84 14.04 9.66
N ALA A 351 -5.30 13.84 10.90
CA ALA A 351 -5.24 14.83 11.97
C ALA A 351 -4.33 14.38 13.13
N CYS A 352 -3.84 15.34 13.91
CA CYS A 352 -3.22 15.07 15.20
C CYS A 352 -4.26 15.21 16.32
N PRO A 353 -4.03 14.58 17.50
CA PRO A 353 -4.86 14.77 18.67
C PRO A 353 -4.98 16.24 19.08
N ASN A 354 -6.07 16.59 19.76
CA ASN A 354 -6.30 17.96 20.24
C ASN A 354 -5.12 18.46 21.10
N GLY A 355 -4.56 19.61 20.75
CA GLY A 355 -3.41 20.20 21.46
C GLY A 355 -2.04 19.78 20.92
N GLU A 356 -2.00 19.07 19.79
CA GLU A 356 -0.79 18.68 19.08
C GLU A 356 -0.79 19.17 17.63
N TYR A 357 0.40 19.36 17.03
CA TYR A 357 0.56 19.70 15.62
C TYR A 357 1.51 18.71 14.93
N TRP A 358 1.42 18.63 13.60
CA TRP A 358 2.26 17.74 12.80
C TRP A 358 3.60 18.39 12.44
N ALA A 359 4.71 17.77 12.86
CA ALA A 359 6.06 18.11 12.40
C ALA A 359 6.70 16.93 11.66
N SER A 360 7.03 15.87 12.40
CA SER A 360 7.47 14.55 11.91
C SER A 360 6.66 13.42 12.54
N LYS A 361 6.21 13.68 13.77
CA LYS A 361 5.16 13.01 14.53
C LYS A 361 4.25 14.09 15.11
N CYS A 362 3.11 13.71 15.67
CA CYS A 362 2.31 14.66 16.45
C CYS A 362 3.10 15.09 17.70
N GLU A 363 3.30 16.40 17.83
CA GLU A 363 4.04 17.04 18.92
C GLU A 363 3.12 18.01 19.69
N ALA A 364 3.27 18.04 21.01
CA ALA A 364 2.47 18.92 21.87
C ALA A 364 2.75 20.40 21.62
N CYS A 365 1.68 21.20 21.60
CA CYS A 365 1.75 22.64 21.43
C CYS A 365 2.45 23.31 22.62
N THR A 366 3.48 24.13 22.32
CA THR A 366 4.20 24.94 23.32
C THR A 366 3.75 26.40 23.29
N SER A 367 3.85 27.09 24.42
CA SER A 367 3.50 28.53 24.52
C SER A 367 4.30 29.42 23.56
N ALA A 368 5.51 28.99 23.17
CA ALA A 368 6.33 29.66 22.17
C ALA A 368 5.66 29.73 20.79
N THR A 369 4.91 28.70 20.38
CA THR A 369 4.21 28.66 19.09
C THR A 369 3.08 29.69 19.02
N VAL A 370 2.33 29.86 20.10
CA VAL A 370 1.26 30.86 20.21
C VAL A 370 1.83 32.28 20.22
N VAL A 371 2.94 32.52 20.93
CA VAL A 371 3.64 33.82 20.93
C VAL A 371 4.18 34.15 19.54
N SER A 372 4.74 33.17 18.82
CA SER A 372 5.20 33.36 17.43
C SER A 372 4.08 33.82 16.51
N TRP A 373 2.89 33.23 16.63
CA TRP A 373 1.72 33.66 15.85
C TRP A 373 1.29 35.09 16.19
N ALA A 374 1.26 35.46 17.47
CA ALA A 374 0.93 36.83 17.89
C ALA A 374 1.95 37.86 17.36
N LEU A 375 3.25 37.53 17.40
CA LEU A 375 4.31 38.37 16.82
C LEU A 375 4.17 38.48 15.29
N GLY A 376 3.81 37.39 14.61
CA GLY A 376 3.54 37.36 13.17
C GLY A 376 2.34 38.24 12.80
N ALA A 377 1.23 38.16 13.54
CA ALA A 377 0.07 39.00 13.36
C ALA A 377 0.39 40.50 13.58
N ALA A 378 1.21 40.81 14.61
CA ALA A 378 1.67 42.17 14.86
C ALA A 378 2.59 42.69 13.74
N ALA A 379 3.53 41.87 13.26
CA ALA A 379 4.39 42.20 12.13
C ALA A 379 3.59 42.42 10.84
N LEU A 380 2.55 41.62 10.61
CA LEU A 380 1.64 41.81 9.48
C LEU A 380 0.88 43.13 9.59
N ALA A 381 0.35 43.47 10.76
CA ALA A 381 -0.34 44.75 10.98
C ALA A 381 0.61 45.94 10.70
N ILE A 382 1.86 45.88 11.16
CA ILE A 382 2.89 46.88 10.86
C ILE A 382 3.17 46.91 9.34
N GLY A 383 3.32 45.74 8.70
CA GLY A 383 3.56 45.63 7.26
C GLY A 383 2.43 46.24 6.42
N VAL A 384 1.17 46.02 6.81
CA VAL A 384 0.00 46.64 6.17
C VAL A 384 0.04 48.16 6.27
N VAL A 385 0.42 48.71 7.43
CA VAL A 385 0.59 50.17 7.61
C VAL A 385 1.74 50.71 6.77
N LEU A 386 2.90 50.03 6.76
CA LEU A 386 4.06 50.42 5.95
C LEU A 386 3.74 50.37 4.45
N SER A 387 2.92 49.40 4.01
CA SER A 387 2.51 49.26 2.61
C SER A 387 1.77 50.49 2.10
N TYR A 388 0.97 51.15 2.94
CA TYR A 388 0.29 52.40 2.58
C TYR A 388 1.32 53.48 2.21
N TYR A 389 2.34 53.71 3.02
CA TYR A 389 3.35 54.74 2.75
C TYR A 389 4.27 54.38 1.57
N ALA A 390 4.60 53.10 1.39
CA ALA A 390 5.43 52.65 0.27
C ALA A 390 4.71 52.79 -1.09
N ILE A 391 3.46 52.34 -1.17
CA ILE A 391 2.69 52.28 -2.42
C ILE A 391 2.15 53.67 -2.82
N THR A 392 1.94 54.57 -1.86
CA THR A 392 1.36 55.91 -2.10
C THR A 392 2.38 57.01 -2.45
N SER A 393 3.64 56.64 -2.67
CA SER A 393 4.69 57.54 -3.17
C SER A 393 4.28 58.26 -4.48
N SER A 394 4.88 59.43 -4.70
CA SER A 394 4.45 60.44 -5.67
C SER A 394 4.24 59.90 -7.09
N LEU A 395 3.17 60.37 -7.75
CA LEU A 395 2.83 60.00 -9.13
C LEU A 395 3.95 60.43 -10.09
N SER A 396 4.62 59.45 -10.69
CA SER A 396 5.52 59.68 -11.83
C SER A 396 5.06 58.80 -12.99
N ALA A 397 4.81 59.41 -14.16
CA ALA A 397 4.43 58.67 -15.37
C ALA A 397 5.58 57.77 -15.90
N LYS A 398 6.81 57.99 -15.43
CA LYS A 398 7.98 57.18 -15.78
C LYS A 398 7.93 55.82 -15.08
N ALA A 399 8.46 54.79 -15.73
CA ALA A 399 8.73 53.52 -15.08
C ALA A 399 9.78 53.76 -13.98
N SER A 400 9.31 53.97 -12.75
CA SER A 400 10.18 54.19 -11.61
C SER A 400 10.78 52.87 -11.15
N VAL A 401 11.97 52.94 -10.57
CA VAL A 401 12.64 51.80 -9.91
C VAL A 401 11.68 51.07 -8.98
N LEU A 402 10.93 51.81 -8.15
CA LEU A 402 9.97 51.25 -7.19
C LEU A 402 8.80 50.51 -7.87
N MET A 403 8.37 50.96 -9.06
CA MET A 403 7.33 50.28 -9.82
C MET A 403 7.86 48.98 -10.42
N CYS A 404 9.06 49.01 -11.01
CA CYS A 404 9.68 47.82 -11.61
C CYS A 404 10.00 46.77 -10.55
N THR A 405 10.57 47.15 -9.39
CA THR A 405 10.79 46.22 -8.27
C THR A 405 9.48 45.61 -7.78
N GLY A 406 8.43 46.43 -7.60
CA GLY A 406 7.13 45.95 -7.17
C GLY A 406 6.46 45.00 -8.18
N ALA A 407 6.64 45.23 -9.48
CA ALA A 407 6.17 44.34 -10.53
C ALA A 407 6.94 43.00 -10.54
N SER A 408 8.27 43.03 -10.45
CA SER A 408 9.09 41.82 -10.35
C SER A 408 8.72 40.96 -9.12
N ILE A 409 8.51 41.59 -7.96
CA ILE A 409 8.05 40.89 -6.75
C ILE A 409 6.67 40.27 -6.99
N ALA A 410 5.73 40.99 -7.63
CA ALA A 410 4.41 40.45 -7.93
C ALA A 410 4.44 39.26 -8.90
N ILE A 411 5.31 39.29 -9.92
CA ILE A 411 5.51 38.17 -10.84
C ILE A 411 6.09 36.96 -10.09
N MET A 412 7.08 37.18 -9.21
CA MET A 412 7.67 36.13 -8.38
C MET A 412 6.64 35.50 -7.43
N VAL A 413 5.85 36.32 -6.74
CA VAL A 413 4.75 35.83 -5.87
C VAL A 413 3.75 35.04 -6.69
N SER A 414 3.31 35.54 -7.84
CA SER A 414 2.41 34.83 -8.74
C SER A 414 2.98 33.47 -9.16
N PHE A 415 4.27 33.39 -9.52
CA PHE A 415 4.93 32.13 -9.87
C PHE A 415 4.80 31.09 -8.75
N PHE A 416 5.17 31.44 -7.51
CA PHE A 416 5.04 30.54 -6.37
C PHE A 416 3.59 30.21 -6.02
N GLN A 417 2.66 31.15 -6.19
CA GLN A 417 1.24 30.87 -6.03
C GLN A 417 0.75 29.84 -7.04
N ASN A 418 1.11 29.97 -8.32
CA ASN A 418 0.74 28.96 -9.33
C ASN A 418 1.31 27.59 -8.99
N LEU A 419 2.56 27.55 -8.51
CA LEU A 419 3.19 26.31 -8.08
C LEU A 419 2.50 25.70 -6.85
N GLY A 420 2.08 26.51 -5.88
CA GLY A 420 1.28 26.07 -4.74
C GLY A 420 -0.10 25.53 -5.15
N VAL A 421 -0.73 26.12 -6.17
CA VAL A 421 -1.98 25.59 -6.74
C VAL A 421 -1.75 24.20 -7.33
N VAL A 422 -0.63 23.97 -8.01
CA VAL A 422 -0.29 22.65 -8.56
C VAL A 422 -0.03 21.64 -7.44
N ASN A 423 0.69 22.02 -6.38
CA ASN A 423 0.94 21.16 -5.21
C ASN A 423 -0.35 20.68 -4.51
N SER A 424 -1.44 21.45 -4.64
CA SER A 424 -2.74 21.04 -4.07
C SER A 424 -3.39 19.85 -4.80
N ILE A 425 -2.88 19.47 -5.97
CA ILE A 425 -3.31 18.27 -6.67
C ILE A 425 -2.68 17.06 -5.95
N ARG A 426 -3.52 16.07 -5.64
CA ARG A 426 -3.08 14.83 -5.00
C ARG A 426 -2.33 13.95 -5.99
N MET A 427 -1.01 14.01 -5.88
CA MET A 427 -0.08 13.22 -6.64
C MET A 427 1.17 13.00 -5.79
N ASP A 428 1.79 11.83 -5.91
CA ASP A 428 3.12 11.60 -5.34
C ASP A 428 4.15 12.32 -6.20
N TRP A 429 4.43 13.55 -5.79
CA TRP A 429 5.36 14.41 -6.48
C TRP A 429 6.79 13.86 -6.34
N PRO A 430 7.59 13.86 -7.42
CA PRO A 430 8.99 13.53 -7.36
C PRO A 430 9.73 14.32 -6.25
N PRO A 431 10.71 13.72 -5.57
CA PRO A 431 11.35 14.32 -4.41
C PRO A 431 12.03 15.66 -4.70
N PHE A 432 12.49 15.92 -5.94
CA PHE A 432 13.05 17.22 -6.30
C PHE A 432 12.01 18.37 -6.28
N LEU A 433 10.74 18.10 -6.59
CA LEU A 433 9.66 19.10 -6.53
C LEU A 433 9.19 19.38 -5.11
N SER A 434 9.31 18.40 -4.21
CA SER A 434 8.90 18.56 -2.80
C SER A 434 9.48 19.81 -2.13
N LYS A 435 10.78 20.09 -2.36
CA LYS A 435 11.46 21.28 -1.83
C LYS A 435 10.94 22.58 -2.42
N LEU A 436 10.62 22.55 -3.72
CA LEU A 436 10.07 23.71 -4.43
C LEU A 436 8.65 24.01 -3.93
N PHE A 437 7.85 22.97 -3.70
CA PHE A 437 6.51 23.06 -3.12
C PHE A 437 6.52 23.53 -1.66
N GLU A 438 7.51 23.13 -0.87
CA GLU A 438 7.67 23.64 0.50
C GLU A 438 7.79 25.17 0.52
N VAL A 439 8.63 25.74 -0.37
CA VAL A 439 8.75 27.19 -0.54
C VAL A 439 7.45 27.80 -1.09
N ALA A 440 6.81 27.14 -2.06
CA ALA A 440 5.55 27.62 -2.66
C ALA A 440 4.39 27.64 -1.65
N SER A 441 4.37 26.68 -0.72
CA SER A 441 3.32 26.54 0.29
C SER A 441 3.23 27.76 1.18
N VAL A 442 4.35 28.45 1.48
CA VAL A 442 4.35 29.70 2.25
C VAL A 442 3.52 30.80 1.57
N PHE A 443 3.47 30.81 0.24
CA PHE A 443 2.72 31.80 -0.52
C PHE A 443 1.24 31.43 -0.67
N LEU A 444 0.86 30.16 -0.52
CA LEU A 444 -0.49 29.68 -0.77
C LEU A 444 -1.26 29.29 0.49
N ASN A 445 -0.60 28.62 1.42
CA ASN A 445 -1.14 28.15 2.68
C ASN A 445 -0.91 29.21 3.74
N LEU A 446 -2.00 29.79 4.22
CA LEU A 446 -2.03 30.64 5.41
C LEU A 446 -2.00 29.82 6.71
N GLU A 447 -1.78 28.50 6.61
CA GLU A 447 -1.69 27.58 7.74
C GLU A 447 -0.39 27.82 8.50
N ALA A 448 -0.44 28.66 9.53
CA ALA A 448 0.61 28.65 10.53
C ALA A 448 0.45 27.38 11.39
N PRO A 449 1.53 26.66 11.76
CA PRO A 449 1.47 25.51 12.67
C PRO A 449 0.78 25.85 14.01
N ALA A 450 0.77 27.13 14.38
CA ALA A 450 0.06 27.62 15.56
C ALA A 450 -1.49 27.58 15.45
N THR A 451 -2.07 27.47 14.26
CA THR A 451 -3.54 27.47 14.08
C THR A 451 -4.17 26.20 14.67
N ALA A 452 -3.52 25.05 14.52
CA ALA A 452 -3.90 23.80 15.17
C ALA A 452 -3.78 23.88 16.71
N CYS A 453 -2.84 24.66 17.21
CA CYS A 453 -2.66 24.89 18.64
C CYS A 453 -3.70 25.86 19.24
N LEU A 454 -4.31 26.72 18.42
CA LEU A 454 -5.36 27.65 18.85
C LEU A 454 -6.74 26.98 18.83
N VAL A 455 -6.99 26.11 17.85
CA VAL A 455 -8.27 25.42 17.70
C VAL A 455 -8.08 23.96 17.28
N GLY A 456 -8.71 23.03 18.03
CA GLY A 456 -8.40 21.60 17.93
C GLY A 456 -8.97 20.86 16.72
N THR A 457 -10.06 21.34 16.12
CA THR A 457 -10.74 20.62 15.01
C THR A 457 -10.46 21.25 13.65
N ASP A 458 -10.31 20.42 12.61
CA ASP A 458 -10.06 20.83 11.21
C ASP A 458 -11.01 21.94 10.70
N VAL A 459 -12.32 21.80 10.96
CA VAL A 459 -13.35 22.77 10.51
C VAL A 459 -13.06 24.17 11.05
N TRP A 460 -12.72 24.28 12.34
CA TRP A 460 -12.44 25.57 12.96
C TRP A 460 -11.04 26.09 12.68
N GLN A 461 -10.07 25.22 12.39
CA GLN A 461 -8.75 25.64 11.89
C GLN A 461 -8.91 26.37 10.55
N TYR A 462 -9.65 25.79 9.61
CA TYR A 462 -10.00 26.43 8.35
C TYR A 462 -10.80 27.72 8.55
N GLY A 463 -11.79 27.69 9.45
CA GLY A 463 -12.57 28.88 9.82
C GLY A 463 -11.71 30.04 10.36
N LEU A 464 -10.69 29.74 11.17
CA LEU A 464 -9.76 30.74 11.70
C LEU A 464 -8.86 31.32 10.60
N GLN A 465 -8.42 30.51 9.64
CA GLN A 465 -7.66 30.97 8.48
C GLN A 465 -8.46 31.96 7.63
N ILE A 466 -9.72 31.66 7.35
CA ILE A 466 -10.60 32.56 6.60
C ILE A 466 -10.93 33.82 7.41
N SER A 467 -11.18 33.67 8.71
CA SER A 467 -11.42 34.82 9.60
C SER A 467 -10.24 35.78 9.61
N PHE A 468 -9.01 35.26 9.60
CA PHE A 468 -7.79 36.07 9.51
C PHE A 468 -7.74 36.92 8.24
N VAL A 469 -8.16 36.37 7.09
CA VAL A 469 -8.25 37.13 5.84
C VAL A 469 -9.19 38.33 5.99
N TYR A 470 -10.37 38.14 6.60
CA TYR A 470 -11.30 39.24 6.84
C TYR A 470 -10.75 40.29 7.80
N VAL A 471 -10.05 39.86 8.86
CA VAL A 471 -9.39 40.80 9.78
C VAL A 471 -8.35 41.65 9.05
N VAL A 472 -7.51 41.04 8.22
CA VAL A 472 -6.50 41.75 7.43
C VAL A 472 -7.14 42.70 6.42
N ALA A 473 -8.23 42.28 5.76
CA ALA A 473 -8.99 43.13 4.85
C ALA A 473 -9.61 44.35 5.54
N LEU A 474 -10.05 44.21 6.79
CA LEU A 474 -10.65 45.28 7.59
C LEU A 474 -9.62 46.20 8.27
N MET A 475 -8.36 45.78 8.39
CA MET A 475 -7.29 46.58 9.02
C MET A 475 -7.04 47.91 8.29
N LEU A 476 -7.04 47.94 6.95
CA LEU A 476 -6.82 49.16 6.19
C LEU A 476 -7.97 50.19 6.32
N PRO A 477 -9.25 49.79 6.19
CA PRO A 477 -10.38 50.64 6.54
C PRO A 477 -10.32 51.16 7.98
N ALA A 478 -9.99 50.30 8.94
CA ALA A 478 -9.87 50.68 10.35
C ALA A 478 -8.73 51.71 10.55
N ALA A 479 -7.56 51.48 9.94
CA ALA A 479 -6.44 52.43 9.97
C ALA A 479 -6.79 53.78 9.33
N TRP A 480 -7.57 53.78 8.24
CA TRP A 480 -8.10 55.00 7.64
C TRP A 480 -9.03 55.76 8.60
N VAL A 481 -9.97 55.08 9.26
CA VAL A 481 -10.85 55.70 10.26
C VAL A 481 -10.03 56.27 11.43
N LEU A 482 -9.12 55.47 12.00
CA LEU A 482 -8.28 55.88 13.13
C LEU A 482 -7.36 57.05 12.78
N SER A 483 -6.73 57.05 11.60
CA SER A 483 -5.88 58.16 11.16
C SER A 483 -6.67 59.46 11.00
N ASN A 484 -7.93 59.39 10.54
CA ASN A 484 -8.80 60.56 10.40
C ASN A 484 -9.37 61.08 11.72
N ILE A 485 -9.50 60.22 12.73
CA ILE A 485 -9.92 60.61 14.08
C ILE A 485 -8.74 61.23 14.85
N PHE A 486 -7.59 60.53 14.88
CA PHE A 486 -6.49 60.87 15.79
C PHE A 486 -5.34 61.65 15.13
N LEU A 487 -5.01 61.37 13.87
CA LEU A 487 -3.82 61.92 13.19
C LEU A 487 -4.13 63.07 12.22
N LYS A 488 -5.40 63.44 12.09
CA LYS A 488 -5.86 64.54 11.23
C LYS A 488 -5.27 65.89 11.62
N ARG A 489 -5.07 66.13 12.93
CA ARG A 489 -4.41 67.36 13.43
C ARG A 489 -2.91 67.40 13.13
N CYS A 490 -2.28 66.24 12.96
CA CYS A 490 -0.84 66.13 12.69
C CYS A 490 -0.50 66.14 11.19
N GLY A 491 -1.51 66.24 10.30
CA GLY A 491 -1.30 66.19 8.85
C GLY A 491 -0.98 64.79 8.29
N LEU A 492 -1.07 63.74 9.10
CA LEU A 492 -0.83 62.34 8.71
C LEU A 492 -2.13 61.56 8.41
N ALA A 493 -3.24 62.25 8.15
CA ALA A 493 -4.51 61.60 7.79
C ALA A 493 -4.39 60.84 6.46
N TRP A 494 -4.92 59.61 6.43
CA TRP A 494 -4.93 58.80 5.22
C TRP A 494 -5.99 59.28 4.23
N ASP A 495 -5.63 59.29 2.95
CA ASP A 495 -6.51 59.67 1.83
C ASP A 495 -7.34 58.45 1.41
N PRO A 496 -8.69 58.56 1.37
CA PRO A 496 -9.57 57.44 1.05
C PRO A 496 -9.29 56.81 -0.32
N LEU A 497 -8.95 57.59 -1.36
CA LEU A 497 -8.68 57.04 -2.68
C LEU A 497 -7.37 56.24 -2.70
N LYS A 498 -6.37 56.71 -1.95
CA LYS A 498 -5.10 56.02 -1.79
C LYS A 498 -5.25 54.73 -0.98
N THR A 499 -6.05 54.75 0.08
CA THR A 499 -6.38 53.56 0.87
C THR A 499 -7.06 52.49 0.01
N ILE A 500 -8.04 52.86 -0.83
CA ILE A 500 -8.69 51.92 -1.76
C ILE A 500 -7.67 51.30 -2.71
N SER A 501 -6.72 52.09 -3.24
CA SER A 501 -5.68 51.54 -4.12
C SER A 501 -4.75 50.56 -3.41
N VAL A 502 -4.39 50.80 -2.15
CA VAL A 502 -3.54 49.90 -1.37
C VAL A 502 -4.30 48.61 -1.08
N MET A 503 -5.57 48.72 -0.66
CA MET A 503 -6.46 47.57 -0.45
C MET A 503 -6.58 46.73 -1.73
N GLY A 504 -6.84 47.36 -2.87
CA GLY A 504 -6.88 46.68 -4.17
C GLY A 504 -5.55 46.02 -4.55
N THR A 505 -4.41 46.63 -4.20
CA THR A 505 -3.09 46.03 -4.44
C THR A 505 -2.89 44.75 -3.60
N ILE A 506 -3.27 44.76 -2.32
CA ILE A 506 -3.18 43.60 -1.43
C ILE A 506 -4.12 42.49 -1.90
N PHE A 507 -5.38 42.83 -2.20
CA PHE A 507 -6.36 41.88 -2.72
C PHE A 507 -5.94 41.30 -4.07
N GLN A 508 -5.39 42.10 -4.99
CA GLN A 508 -4.88 41.62 -6.26
C GLN A 508 -3.69 40.67 -6.06
N LEU A 509 -2.76 40.98 -5.14
CA LEU A 509 -1.61 40.12 -4.85
C LEU A 509 -2.02 38.79 -4.20
N GLY A 510 -3.03 38.80 -3.32
CA GLY A 510 -3.58 37.61 -2.67
C GLY A 510 -4.68 36.91 -3.46
N PHE A 511 -5.09 37.40 -4.64
CA PHE A 511 -6.31 36.91 -5.29
C PHE A 511 -6.26 35.40 -5.58
N THR A 512 -5.16 34.91 -6.15
CA THR A 512 -4.94 33.50 -6.45
C THR A 512 -4.96 32.62 -5.19
N THR A 513 -4.40 33.12 -4.08
CA THR A 513 -4.29 32.35 -2.82
C THR A 513 -5.64 32.30 -2.12
N LEU A 514 -6.37 33.41 -2.10
CA LEU A 514 -7.73 33.47 -1.58
C LEU A 514 -8.68 32.62 -2.44
N ALA A 515 -8.52 32.62 -3.76
CA ALA A 515 -9.28 31.74 -4.65
C ALA A 515 -8.98 30.26 -4.34
N ALA A 516 -7.70 29.91 -4.16
CA ALA A 516 -7.30 28.57 -3.76
C ALA A 516 -7.82 28.16 -2.38
N LEU A 517 -7.84 29.09 -1.41
CA LEU A 517 -8.38 28.84 -0.07
C LEU A 517 -9.91 28.66 -0.10
N SER A 518 -10.62 29.45 -0.91
CA SER A 518 -12.09 29.42 -0.99
C SER A 518 -12.65 28.09 -1.50
N ARG A 519 -11.85 27.33 -2.28
CA ARG A 519 -12.29 26.05 -2.87
C ARG A 519 -12.00 24.83 -2.00
N VAL A 520 -11.21 24.95 -0.94
CA VAL A 520 -10.79 23.83 -0.07
C VAL A 520 -11.94 22.88 0.28
N PRO A 521 -13.13 23.34 0.75
CA PRO A 521 -14.24 22.44 1.10
C PRO A 521 -14.81 21.66 -0.10
N PHE A 522 -14.57 22.10 -1.33
CA PHE A 522 -15.12 21.49 -2.55
C PHE A 522 -14.16 20.53 -3.25
N VAL A 523 -12.90 20.43 -2.80
CA VAL A 523 -11.92 19.50 -3.37
C VAL A 523 -12.03 18.18 -2.63
N CYS A 524 -12.90 17.29 -3.10
CA CYS A 524 -13.18 16.00 -2.47
C CYS A 524 -12.43 14.84 -3.14
N TYR A 525 -12.11 13.75 -2.44
CA TYR A 525 -11.75 12.47 -3.08
C TYR A 525 -12.69 11.37 -2.66
N ARG A 526 -12.82 10.38 -3.54
CA ARG A 526 -13.61 9.19 -3.30
C ARG A 526 -12.86 8.14 -2.48
N HIS A 527 -13.57 7.53 -1.55
CA HIS A 527 -13.18 6.32 -0.83
C HIS A 527 -13.79 5.06 -1.46
N PRO A 528 -13.20 3.87 -1.23
CA PRO A 528 -13.77 2.59 -1.68
C PRO A 528 -15.24 2.38 -1.31
N THR A 529 -15.65 2.86 -0.14
CA THR A 529 -17.02 2.77 0.39
C THR A 529 -18.02 3.69 -0.32
N GLY A 530 -17.57 4.57 -1.22
CA GLY A 530 -18.41 5.57 -1.90
C GLY A 530 -18.56 6.90 -1.14
N GLN A 531 -18.00 7.01 0.06
CA GLN A 531 -17.89 8.28 0.78
C GLN A 531 -16.82 9.19 0.18
N TYR A 532 -16.87 10.48 0.51
CA TYR A 532 -15.90 11.47 0.04
C TYR A 532 -15.32 12.26 1.21
N SER A 533 -14.01 12.50 1.21
CA SER A 533 -13.33 13.38 2.19
C SER A 533 -12.74 14.62 1.54
N VAL A 534 -12.57 15.68 2.32
CA VAL A 534 -11.94 16.94 1.86
C VAL A 534 -10.42 16.75 1.70
N ALA A 535 -9.83 17.16 0.59
CA ALA A 535 -8.42 16.85 0.26
C ALA A 535 -7.40 17.36 1.29
N GLN A 536 -7.51 18.63 1.67
CA GLN A 536 -6.57 19.26 2.62
C GLN A 536 -6.88 18.87 4.07
N HIS A 537 -8.17 18.74 4.41
CA HIS A 537 -8.65 18.31 5.73
C HIS A 537 -9.32 16.94 5.63
N SER A 538 -8.52 15.92 5.34
CA SER A 538 -9.00 14.57 5.00
C SER A 538 -9.80 13.84 6.08
N ASN A 539 -9.73 14.30 7.32
CA ASN A 539 -10.51 13.79 8.44
C ASN A 539 -11.98 14.28 8.41
N VAL A 540 -12.32 15.24 7.55
CA VAL A 540 -13.68 15.76 7.37
C VAL A 540 -14.30 15.17 6.09
N LEU A 541 -15.45 14.52 6.23
CA LEU A 541 -16.25 14.04 5.12
C LEU A 541 -16.94 15.21 4.38
N CYS A 542 -16.95 15.16 3.06
CA CYS A 542 -17.59 16.15 2.22
C CYS A 542 -19.11 16.14 2.39
N GLY A 543 -19.73 17.31 2.55
CA GLY A 543 -21.18 17.46 2.75
C GLY A 543 -21.66 17.30 4.19
N GLU A 544 -20.85 16.81 5.13
CA GLU A 544 -21.26 16.65 6.53
C GLU A 544 -21.11 17.93 7.36
N SER A 545 -20.19 18.82 6.96
CA SER A 545 -19.82 20.01 7.74
C SER A 545 -20.27 21.32 7.07
N PRO A 546 -21.51 21.79 7.29
CA PRO A 546 -22.05 22.98 6.62
C PRO A 546 -21.26 24.27 6.94
N HIS A 547 -20.58 24.32 8.09
CA HIS A 547 -19.74 25.47 8.47
C HIS A 547 -18.52 25.65 7.56
N MET A 548 -17.87 24.54 7.18
CA MET A 548 -16.67 24.60 6.33
C MET A 548 -17.02 25.13 4.93
N GLU A 549 -18.12 24.63 4.37
CA GLU A 549 -18.67 25.10 3.10
C GLU A 549 -19.09 26.57 3.18
N ALA A 550 -19.77 26.98 4.26
CA ALA A 550 -20.19 28.37 4.45
C ALA A 550 -19.00 29.34 4.45
N PHE A 551 -17.89 29.00 5.10
CA PHE A 551 -16.67 29.84 5.08
C PHE A 551 -16.06 29.93 3.68
N GLY A 552 -15.98 28.82 2.95
CA GLY A 552 -15.48 28.80 1.56
C GLY A 552 -16.35 29.64 0.62
N ILE A 553 -17.68 29.47 0.68
CA ILE A 553 -18.66 30.24 -0.10
C ILE A 553 -18.56 31.72 0.22
N SER A 554 -18.45 32.09 1.50
CA SER A 554 -18.38 33.51 1.88
C SER A 554 -17.14 34.19 1.28
N LEU A 555 -15.99 33.50 1.28
CA LEU A 555 -14.77 34.04 0.66
C LEU A 555 -14.90 34.12 -0.86
N MET A 556 -15.49 33.10 -1.49
CA MET A 556 -15.76 33.08 -2.93
C MET A 556 -16.67 34.25 -3.36
N VAL A 557 -17.72 34.56 -2.59
CA VAL A 557 -18.60 35.70 -2.84
C VAL A 557 -17.83 37.03 -2.77
N VAL A 558 -16.95 37.19 -1.78
CA VAL A 558 -16.12 38.40 -1.65
C VAL A 558 -15.16 38.56 -2.84
N LEU A 559 -14.56 37.47 -3.32
CA LEU A 559 -13.70 37.50 -4.51
C LEU A 559 -14.48 37.83 -5.78
N MET A 560 -15.71 37.33 -5.93
CA MET A 560 -16.57 37.66 -7.06
C MET A 560 -17.03 39.12 -7.03
N ILE A 561 -17.34 39.67 -5.86
CA ILE A 561 -17.62 41.11 -5.69
C ILE A 561 -16.39 41.93 -6.07
N PHE A 562 -15.20 41.55 -5.61
CA PHE A 562 -13.96 42.25 -5.98
C PHE A 562 -13.68 42.18 -7.50
N LEU A 563 -13.81 41.00 -8.10
CA LEU A 563 -13.61 40.81 -9.54
C LEU A 563 -14.60 41.65 -10.36
N SER A 564 -15.90 41.63 -10.00
CA SER A 564 -16.92 42.43 -10.67
C SER A 564 -16.67 43.94 -10.52
N ALA A 565 -16.22 44.40 -9.35
CA ALA A 565 -15.82 45.78 -9.12
C ALA A 565 -14.60 46.17 -9.98
N CYS A 566 -13.62 45.27 -10.14
CA CYS A 566 -12.48 45.47 -11.04
C CYS A 566 -12.91 45.56 -12.52
N PHE A 567 -13.82 44.69 -12.98
CA PHE A 567 -14.37 44.77 -14.35
C PHE A 567 -15.08 46.10 -14.60
N TYR A 568 -15.95 46.52 -13.68
CA TYR A 568 -16.64 47.80 -13.77
C TYR A 568 -15.67 48.98 -13.76
N ALA A 569 -14.71 48.96 -12.82
CA ALA A 569 -13.67 49.99 -12.70
C ALA A 569 -12.80 50.09 -13.94
N ALA A 570 -12.41 48.95 -14.51
CA ALA A 570 -11.69 48.90 -15.77
C ALA A 570 -12.53 49.55 -16.87
N ALA A 571 -13.73 49.03 -17.16
CA ALA A 571 -14.58 49.54 -18.25
C ALA A 571 -14.85 51.06 -18.17
N ARG A 572 -14.89 51.64 -16.97
CA ARG A 572 -15.12 53.08 -16.76
C ARG A 572 -13.85 53.91 -16.59
N ALA A 573 -12.66 53.30 -16.47
CA ALA A 573 -11.41 53.99 -16.20
C ALA A 573 -11.10 55.15 -17.15
N PRO A 574 -11.31 55.05 -18.50
CA PRO A 574 -11.04 56.16 -19.41
C PRO A 574 -11.88 57.41 -19.14
N THR A 575 -13.06 57.26 -18.52
CA THR A 575 -13.96 58.37 -18.19
C THR A 575 -13.66 59.03 -16.85
N TRP A 576 -12.74 58.47 -16.05
CA TRP A 576 -12.50 58.89 -14.67
C TRP A 576 -11.23 59.75 -14.55
N SER A 577 -11.40 61.06 -14.36
CA SER A 577 -10.27 61.95 -14.03
C SER A 577 -9.92 61.97 -12.54
N LYS A 578 -10.91 62.10 -11.65
CA LYS A 578 -10.69 62.24 -10.19
C LYS A 578 -10.57 60.92 -9.42
N LYS A 579 -11.15 59.83 -9.94
CA LYS A 579 -11.19 58.52 -9.27
C LYS A 579 -10.04 57.59 -9.67
N LEU A 580 -9.23 57.98 -10.67
CA LEU A 580 -8.11 57.22 -11.18
C LEU A 580 -7.09 56.78 -10.10
N PRO A 581 -6.80 57.58 -9.05
CA PRO A 581 -5.91 57.13 -7.97
C PRO A 581 -6.38 55.88 -7.23
N ALA A 582 -7.69 55.62 -7.16
CA ALA A 582 -8.24 54.46 -6.45
C ALA A 582 -8.03 53.13 -7.18
N ILE A 583 -7.89 53.16 -8.51
CA ILE A 583 -7.72 51.98 -9.36
C ILE A 583 -6.29 51.85 -9.88
N ARG A 584 -5.35 52.58 -9.26
CA ARG A 584 -3.93 52.58 -9.62
C ARG A 584 -3.32 51.18 -9.63
N PHE A 585 -3.75 50.30 -8.71
CA PHE A 585 -3.29 48.90 -8.65
C PHE A 585 -3.57 48.11 -9.94
N LEU A 586 -4.69 48.37 -10.60
CA LEU A 586 -5.16 47.61 -11.76
C LEU A 586 -4.51 48.06 -13.08
N ILE A 587 -4.22 49.36 -13.21
CA ILE A 587 -3.90 50.00 -14.50
C ILE A 587 -2.44 50.43 -14.58
N PHE A 588 -1.86 50.92 -13.49
CA PHE A 588 -0.64 51.72 -13.54
C PHE A 588 0.63 50.94 -13.92
N ARG A 589 0.63 49.61 -13.79
CA ARG A 589 1.76 48.73 -14.13
C ARG A 589 1.86 48.42 -15.62
N PHE A 590 0.77 48.65 -16.37
CA PHE A 590 0.62 48.23 -17.76
C PHE A 590 0.76 49.40 -18.74
N ARG A 591 1.05 49.10 -20.00
CA ARG A 591 1.10 50.09 -21.07
C ARG A 591 -0.27 50.75 -21.26
N PRO A 592 -0.34 52.05 -21.61
CA PRO A 592 -1.61 52.74 -21.79
C PRO A 592 -2.55 52.10 -22.83
N GLN A 593 -2.01 51.41 -23.84
CA GLN A 593 -2.83 50.70 -24.86
C GLN A 593 -3.47 49.40 -24.31
N VAL A 594 -2.89 48.80 -23.28
CA VAL A 594 -3.32 47.51 -22.70
C VAL A 594 -3.59 47.68 -21.20
N TRP A 595 -4.23 48.78 -20.84
CA TRP A 595 -4.44 49.20 -19.47
C TRP A 595 -5.35 48.25 -18.65
N TRP A 596 -6.15 47.44 -19.34
CA TRP A 596 -7.08 46.45 -18.77
C TRP A 596 -6.42 45.09 -18.47
N PHE A 597 -5.14 44.89 -18.79
CA PHE A 597 -4.45 43.59 -18.63
C PHE A 597 -4.45 43.07 -17.18
N GLY A 598 -4.57 43.96 -16.19
CA GLY A 598 -4.74 43.56 -14.79
C GLY A 598 -5.94 42.64 -14.54
N LEU A 599 -7.00 42.71 -15.37
CA LEU A 599 -8.13 41.79 -15.32
C LEU A 599 -7.76 40.39 -15.79
N VAL A 600 -6.89 40.26 -16.81
CA VAL A 600 -6.43 38.96 -17.31
C VAL A 600 -5.69 38.20 -16.21
N LEU A 601 -4.86 38.90 -15.43
CA LEU A 601 -4.16 38.32 -14.28
C LEU A 601 -5.14 37.82 -13.20
N LEU A 602 -6.19 38.58 -12.90
CA LEU A 602 -7.20 38.19 -11.91
C LEU A 602 -8.02 36.98 -12.40
N VAL A 603 -8.48 37.00 -13.66
CA VAL A 603 -9.23 35.88 -14.24
C VAL A 603 -8.37 34.62 -14.24
N ARG A 604 -7.10 34.70 -14.67
CA ARG A 604 -6.15 33.59 -14.61
C ARG A 604 -5.96 33.08 -13.17
N GLY A 605 -5.74 33.97 -12.21
CA GLY A 605 -5.57 33.62 -10.80
C GLY A 605 -6.82 32.99 -10.16
N GLY A 606 -8.02 33.30 -10.65
CA GLY A 606 -9.27 32.71 -10.18
C GLY A 606 -9.60 31.35 -10.83
N VAL A 607 -9.36 31.20 -12.13
CA VAL A 607 -9.69 29.97 -12.87
C VAL A 607 -8.71 28.85 -12.56
N LEU A 608 -7.42 29.14 -12.36
CA LEU A 608 -6.40 28.10 -12.11
C LEU A 608 -6.72 27.22 -10.89
N PRO A 609 -7.04 27.76 -9.69
CA PRO A 609 -7.43 26.94 -8.56
C PRO A 609 -8.68 26.10 -8.81
N LEU A 610 -9.65 26.60 -9.58
CA LEU A 610 -10.92 25.91 -9.86
C LEU A 610 -10.72 24.61 -10.65
N CYS A 611 -9.64 24.47 -11.42
CA CYS A 611 -9.33 23.23 -12.14
C CYS A 611 -9.30 22.00 -11.22
N GLY A 612 -8.84 22.15 -9.98
CA GLY A 612 -8.78 21.06 -9.00
C GLY A 612 -10.14 20.64 -8.43
N VAL A 613 -11.22 21.37 -8.70
CA VAL A 613 -12.59 21.04 -8.24
C VAL A 613 -13.32 20.19 -9.29
N VAL A 614 -13.02 20.39 -10.59
CA VAL A 614 -13.81 19.79 -11.69
C VAL A 614 -13.66 18.26 -11.74
N VAL A 615 -12.44 17.73 -11.61
CA VAL A 615 -12.18 16.29 -11.60
C VAL A 615 -11.05 15.97 -10.60
N PRO A 616 -11.35 15.89 -9.29
CA PRO A 616 -10.33 15.76 -8.26
C PRO A 616 -9.71 14.36 -8.18
N ASP A 617 -10.34 13.35 -8.79
CA ASP A 617 -9.85 11.96 -8.84
C ASP A 617 -8.97 11.67 -10.08
N MET A 618 -8.87 12.60 -11.04
CA MET A 618 -8.04 12.45 -12.23
C MET A 618 -7.02 13.58 -12.35
N PRO A 619 -5.82 13.43 -11.75
CA PRO A 619 -4.81 14.50 -11.73
C PRO A 619 -4.32 14.86 -13.14
N ARG A 620 -4.27 13.90 -14.08
CA ARG A 620 -3.92 14.12 -15.51
C ARG A 620 -4.79 15.20 -16.18
N PHE A 621 -6.11 15.12 -15.96
CA PHE A 621 -7.07 16.06 -16.53
C PHE A 621 -6.90 17.46 -15.93
N SER A 622 -6.73 17.54 -14.61
CA SER A 622 -6.48 18.79 -13.89
C SER A 622 -5.20 19.48 -14.38
N LEU A 623 -4.11 18.74 -14.57
CA LEU A 623 -2.83 19.26 -15.08
C LEU A 623 -2.96 19.77 -16.52
N THR A 624 -3.69 19.06 -17.37
CA THR A 624 -3.91 19.46 -18.77
C THR A 624 -4.74 20.74 -18.85
N MET A 625 -5.79 20.86 -18.04
CA MET A 625 -6.57 22.09 -17.94
C MET A 625 -5.70 23.27 -17.49
N MET A 626 -4.92 23.11 -16.41
CA MET A 626 -4.01 24.16 -15.93
C MET A 626 -2.98 24.55 -16.99
N GLY A 627 -2.36 23.57 -17.66
CA GLY A 627 -1.42 23.79 -18.75
C GLY A 627 -2.03 24.58 -19.90
N SER A 628 -3.25 24.26 -20.32
CA SER A 628 -3.96 24.96 -21.39
C SER A 628 -4.27 26.42 -21.06
N ILE A 629 -4.67 26.72 -19.83
CA ILE A 629 -4.95 28.08 -19.34
C ILE A 629 -3.66 28.91 -19.35
N LEU A 630 -2.56 28.33 -18.86
CA LEU A 630 -1.26 29.00 -18.79
C LEU A 630 -0.63 29.21 -20.16
N LEU A 631 -0.79 28.26 -21.09
CA LEU A 631 -0.35 28.40 -22.47
C LEU A 631 -1.13 29.52 -23.19
N THR A 632 -2.44 29.59 -22.98
CA THR A 632 -3.28 30.67 -23.51
C THR A 632 -2.85 32.03 -22.95
N TYR A 633 -2.61 32.10 -21.63
CA TYR A 633 -2.08 33.31 -20.98
C TYR A 633 -0.71 33.72 -21.56
N LEU A 634 0.21 32.76 -21.72
CA LEU A 634 1.53 33.00 -22.31
C LEU A 634 1.43 33.57 -23.72
N GLY A 635 0.58 33.00 -24.58
CA GLY A 635 0.36 33.49 -25.94
C GLY A 635 -0.18 34.93 -25.98
N VAL A 636 -1.21 35.21 -25.16
CA VAL A 636 -1.78 36.57 -25.04
C VAL A 636 -0.75 37.56 -24.51
N GLN A 637 0.05 37.17 -23.51
CA GLN A 637 1.08 38.02 -22.93
C GLN A 637 2.22 38.31 -23.92
N MET A 638 2.69 37.29 -24.66
CA MET A 638 3.73 37.45 -25.67
C MET A 638 3.28 38.34 -26.83
N TRP A 639 2.01 38.25 -27.23
CA TRP A 639 1.42 39.08 -28.27
C TRP A 639 1.23 40.53 -27.81
N LEU A 640 0.67 40.74 -26.61
CA LEU A 640 0.32 42.08 -26.12
C LEU A 640 1.44 42.81 -25.40
N GLN A 641 2.52 42.13 -24.96
CA GLN A 641 3.65 42.70 -24.20
C GLN A 641 3.20 43.77 -23.17
N PRO A 642 2.31 43.43 -22.23
CA PRO A 642 1.50 44.39 -21.48
C PRO A 642 2.29 45.24 -20.47
N TRP A 643 3.45 44.76 -20.00
CA TRP A 643 4.24 45.47 -18.99
C TRP A 643 4.94 46.71 -19.59
N LYS A 644 5.02 47.80 -18.80
CA LYS A 644 5.67 49.05 -19.23
C LYS A 644 7.17 48.91 -19.54
N ALA A 645 7.86 47.98 -18.87
CA ALA A 645 9.29 47.75 -19.07
C ALA A 645 9.49 46.44 -19.88
N PRO A 646 10.26 46.45 -20.98
CA PRO A 646 10.48 45.26 -21.81
C PRO A 646 11.03 44.07 -21.04
N ILE A 647 11.94 44.31 -20.09
CA ILE A 647 12.52 43.26 -19.23
C ILE A 647 11.47 42.52 -18.40
N LEU A 648 10.40 43.20 -17.95
CA LEU A 648 9.34 42.56 -17.18
C LEU A 648 8.51 41.60 -18.04
N ASN A 649 8.26 41.95 -19.31
CA ASN A 649 7.59 41.05 -20.24
C ASN A 649 8.43 39.80 -20.51
N LEU A 650 9.75 39.95 -20.69
CA LEU A 650 10.66 38.81 -20.87
C LEU A 650 10.64 37.88 -19.64
N VAL A 651 10.79 38.45 -18.45
CA VAL A 651 10.83 37.71 -17.18
C VAL A 651 9.52 36.95 -16.93
N ASP A 652 8.37 37.61 -17.11
CA ASP A 652 7.06 36.98 -16.94
C ASP A 652 6.85 35.85 -17.99
N SER A 653 7.26 36.08 -19.24
CA SER A 653 7.17 35.08 -20.32
C SER A 653 8.06 33.86 -20.05
N LEU A 654 9.31 34.06 -19.63
CA LEU A 654 10.22 32.97 -19.27
C LEU A 654 9.70 32.18 -18.06
N SER A 655 9.22 32.89 -17.03
CA SER A 655 8.70 32.24 -15.82
C SER A 655 7.46 31.39 -16.11
N THR A 656 6.53 31.90 -16.93
CA THR A 656 5.33 31.18 -17.34
C THR A 656 5.66 30.05 -18.31
N GLY A 657 6.58 30.27 -19.26
CA GLY A 657 7.01 29.25 -20.23
C GLY A 657 7.67 28.04 -19.58
N ILE A 658 8.61 28.26 -18.64
CA ILE A 658 9.22 27.16 -17.87
C ILE A 658 8.16 26.42 -17.05
N PHE A 659 7.21 27.15 -16.45
CA PHE A 659 6.14 26.53 -15.68
C PHE A 659 5.23 25.65 -16.54
N VAL A 660 4.86 26.11 -17.73
CA VAL A 660 4.08 25.31 -18.71
C VAL A 660 4.87 24.05 -19.12
N LEU A 661 6.15 24.18 -19.44
CA LEU A 661 7.00 23.03 -19.77
C LEU A 661 7.07 22.03 -18.60
N LEU A 662 7.23 22.52 -17.38
CA LEU A 662 7.24 21.68 -16.18
C LEU A 662 5.94 20.89 -16.03
N LEU A 663 4.78 21.52 -16.27
CA LEU A 663 3.47 20.84 -16.20
C LEU A 663 3.34 19.74 -17.26
N PHE A 664 3.80 19.98 -18.48
CA PHE A 664 3.78 18.96 -19.53
C PHE A 664 4.72 17.79 -19.24
N VAL A 665 5.89 18.05 -18.67
CA VAL A 665 6.80 16.98 -18.24
C VAL A 665 6.20 16.18 -17.08
N CYS A 666 5.56 16.84 -16.10
CA CYS A 666 4.86 16.16 -15.01
C CYS A 666 3.68 15.31 -15.51
N LEU A 667 3.00 15.74 -16.58
CA LEU A 667 1.96 14.95 -17.24
C LEU A 667 2.55 13.69 -17.90
N GLY A 668 3.73 13.79 -18.52
CA GLY A 668 4.44 12.65 -19.09
C GLY A 668 4.90 11.63 -18.05
N LEU A 669 5.35 12.10 -16.87
CA LEU A 669 5.73 11.25 -15.73
C LEU A 669 4.56 10.48 -15.11
N GLN A 670 3.31 10.84 -15.46
CA GLN A 670 2.14 10.09 -14.98
C GLN A 670 1.86 8.82 -15.80
N ASN A 671 2.55 8.55 -16.89
CA ASN A 671 2.34 7.33 -17.67
C ASN A 671 2.96 6.12 -16.95
N ASP A 672 2.21 5.02 -16.84
CA ASP A 672 2.60 3.82 -16.07
C ASP A 672 3.70 2.97 -16.74
N ASP A 673 4.19 3.37 -17.92
CA ASP A 673 5.19 2.64 -18.68
C ASP A 673 6.61 2.98 -18.15
N GLY A 674 7.06 2.22 -17.14
CA GLY A 674 8.39 2.35 -16.48
C GLY A 674 9.61 2.03 -17.36
N GLY A 675 9.72 2.66 -18.53
CA GLY A 675 10.84 2.53 -19.47
C GLY A 675 11.81 3.72 -19.45
N VAL A 676 12.77 3.70 -20.39
CA VAL A 676 13.82 4.73 -20.59
C VAL A 676 13.26 6.16 -20.77
N GLU A 677 12.02 6.27 -21.25
CA GLU A 677 11.33 7.55 -21.42
C GLU A 677 11.03 8.24 -20.08
N MET A 678 10.74 7.48 -19.01
CA MET A 678 10.52 8.05 -17.67
C MET A 678 11.80 8.63 -17.06
N GLU A 679 12.93 7.94 -17.19
CA GLU A 679 14.23 8.47 -16.71
C GLU A 679 14.63 9.77 -17.43
N ALA A 680 14.41 9.84 -18.75
CA ALA A 680 14.68 11.05 -19.52
C ALA A 680 13.77 12.23 -19.10
N LEU A 681 12.48 11.95 -18.81
CA LEU A 681 11.53 12.93 -18.30
C LEU A 681 11.90 13.43 -16.90
N GLU A 682 12.39 12.56 -16.00
CA GLU A 682 12.88 12.97 -14.69
C GLU A 682 14.11 13.89 -14.79
N ILE A 683 15.08 13.57 -15.67
CA ILE A 683 16.24 14.42 -15.94
C ILE A 683 15.79 15.78 -16.48
N LEU A 684 14.84 15.80 -17.43
CA LEU A 684 14.31 17.04 -17.97
C LEU A 684 13.59 17.86 -16.89
N ALA A 685 12.80 17.23 -16.03
CA ALA A 685 12.09 17.90 -14.95
C ALA A 685 13.05 18.51 -13.91
N THR A 686 14.14 17.80 -13.57
CA THR A 686 15.18 18.33 -12.67
C THR A 686 15.92 19.53 -13.30
N LEU A 687 16.25 19.49 -14.60
CA LEU A 687 16.83 20.62 -15.32
C LEU A 687 15.89 21.84 -15.38
N LEU A 688 14.60 21.62 -15.66
CA LEU A 688 13.59 22.68 -15.63
C LEU A 688 13.44 23.27 -14.22
N SER A 689 13.44 22.43 -13.18
CA SER A 689 13.34 22.88 -11.79
C SER A 689 14.55 23.70 -11.34
N SER A 690 15.76 23.34 -11.76
CA SER A 690 16.97 24.14 -11.49
C SER A 690 16.99 25.45 -12.28
N SER A 691 16.41 25.47 -13.47
CA SER A 691 16.22 26.69 -14.27
C SER A 691 15.29 27.71 -13.59
N ILE A 692 14.32 27.25 -12.79
CA ILE A 692 13.46 28.11 -11.96
C ILE A 692 14.30 28.92 -10.98
N ALA A 693 15.29 28.30 -10.32
CA ALA A 693 16.19 29.02 -9.41
C ALA A 693 17.00 30.09 -10.15
N GLY A 694 17.43 29.82 -11.39
CA GLY A 694 18.08 30.79 -12.26
C GLY A 694 17.18 31.99 -12.60
N ILE A 695 15.90 31.76 -12.92
CA ILE A 695 14.93 32.82 -13.16
C ILE A 695 14.65 33.63 -11.90
N LEU A 696 14.52 32.98 -10.74
CA LEU A 696 14.33 33.66 -9.47
C LEU A 696 15.55 34.52 -9.10
N LEU A 697 16.76 34.02 -9.35
CA LEU A 697 17.98 34.80 -9.19
C LEU A 697 18.00 35.98 -10.17
N LEU A 698 17.61 35.79 -11.43
CA LEU A 698 17.50 36.86 -12.40
C LEU A 698 16.45 37.91 -11.97
N MET A 699 15.30 37.49 -11.46
CA MET A 699 14.29 38.38 -10.87
C MET A 699 14.88 39.18 -9.70
N LEU A 700 15.59 38.52 -8.77
CA LEU A 700 16.23 39.16 -7.63
C LEU A 700 17.35 40.13 -8.06
N CYS A 701 18.17 39.75 -9.04
CA CYS A 701 19.19 40.60 -9.64
C CYS A 701 18.56 41.80 -10.33
N THR A 702 17.45 41.66 -11.06
CA THR A 702 16.76 42.82 -11.66
C THR A 702 16.17 43.75 -10.59
N CYS A 703 15.64 43.20 -9.49
CA CYS A 703 15.20 43.99 -8.33
C CYS A 703 16.37 44.77 -7.72
N VAL A 704 17.47 44.12 -7.40
CA VAL A 704 18.67 44.75 -6.81
C VAL A 704 19.27 45.77 -7.78
N TRP A 705 19.46 45.41 -9.05
CA TRP A 705 19.98 46.28 -10.09
C TRP A 705 19.15 47.56 -10.24
N SER A 706 17.82 47.43 -10.24
CA SER A 706 16.94 48.59 -10.32
C SER A 706 17.06 49.49 -9.09
N LEU A 707 17.25 48.95 -7.87
CA LEU A 707 17.45 49.75 -6.64
C LEU A 707 18.74 50.58 -6.67
N PHE A 708 19.81 50.05 -7.27
CA PHE A 708 21.08 50.76 -7.42
C PHE A 708 21.05 51.82 -8.54
N GLN A 709 20.30 51.57 -9.61
CA GLN A 709 20.18 52.49 -10.75
C GLN A 709 19.05 53.51 -10.55
N ARG A 710 19.23 54.50 -9.66
CA ARG A 710 18.29 55.63 -9.51
C ARG A 710 18.15 56.54 -10.74
N GLN A 711 18.99 56.37 -11.78
CA GLN A 711 19.04 57.27 -12.95
C GLN A 711 18.98 56.59 -14.33
N VAL A 712 18.87 55.26 -14.44
CA VAL A 712 19.11 54.56 -15.73
C VAL A 712 18.01 53.56 -16.06
N ILE A 713 16.74 53.95 -15.91
CA ILE A 713 15.66 53.33 -16.70
C ILE A 713 15.46 54.25 -17.90
N GLY A 714 16.42 54.16 -18.84
CA GLY A 714 16.50 55.02 -20.03
C GLY A 714 17.89 55.58 -20.37
N SER A 715 19.00 55.02 -19.87
CA SER A 715 20.35 55.41 -20.30
C SER A 715 21.08 54.29 -21.03
N HIS A 716 21.92 54.74 -21.96
CA HIS A 716 22.45 54.16 -23.19
C HIS A 716 23.38 52.95 -23.07
N SER A 717 23.52 52.30 -21.91
CA SER A 717 24.54 51.25 -21.76
C SER A 717 23.99 49.87 -22.13
N ASP A 718 24.58 49.28 -23.16
CA ASP A 718 24.36 47.95 -23.71
C ASP A 718 24.12 46.89 -22.63
N LEU A 719 22.86 46.45 -22.50
CA LEU A 719 22.53 45.18 -21.88
C LEU A 719 22.43 44.11 -22.97
N ILE A 720 22.94 42.92 -22.68
CA ILE A 720 23.20 41.77 -23.57
C ILE A 720 21.96 41.28 -24.36
N LEU A 721 20.75 41.79 -24.12
CA LEU A 721 19.52 41.49 -24.86
C LEU A 721 18.89 42.79 -25.36
N ASN A 722 19.23 43.17 -26.60
CA ASN A 722 18.80 44.42 -27.23
C ASN A 722 17.30 44.32 -27.64
N LEU A 723 16.40 44.74 -26.75
CA LEU A 723 14.93 44.74 -26.94
C LEU A 723 14.41 46.03 -27.62
N GLY A 724 15.26 46.73 -28.37
CA GLY A 724 14.94 47.97 -29.09
C GLY A 724 15.48 49.24 -28.43
N ARG A 725 15.80 50.26 -29.25
CA ARG A 725 16.32 51.57 -28.81
C ARG A 725 15.17 52.55 -28.58
N CYS A 726 15.00 53.07 -27.37
CA CYS A 726 14.17 54.27 -27.16
C CYS A 726 14.93 55.51 -27.66
N ALA A 727 14.24 56.42 -28.37
CA ALA A 727 14.79 57.73 -28.69
C ALA A 727 15.02 58.54 -27.40
N THR A 728 16.11 59.30 -27.31
CA THR A 728 16.37 60.17 -26.14
C THR A 728 15.31 61.27 -26.07
N ASN A 729 14.94 61.70 -24.85
CA ASN A 729 13.96 62.77 -24.66
C ASN A 729 14.35 64.05 -25.44
N GLU A 730 15.65 64.32 -25.57
CA GLU A 730 16.21 65.41 -26.37
C GLU A 730 15.93 65.21 -27.87
N LYS A 731 16.19 64.02 -28.43
CA LYS A 731 15.88 63.74 -29.84
C LYS A 731 14.39 63.82 -30.16
N VAL A 732 13.54 63.38 -29.23
CA VAL A 732 12.08 63.49 -29.37
C VAL A 732 11.65 64.97 -29.29
N LEU A 733 12.23 65.74 -28.37
CA LEU A 733 11.98 67.17 -28.26
C LEU A 733 12.44 67.92 -29.51
N ASP A 734 13.64 67.62 -30.03
CA ASP A 734 14.18 68.20 -31.26
C ASP A 734 13.26 67.89 -32.45
N LYS A 735 12.78 66.64 -32.56
CA LYS A 735 11.79 66.24 -33.57
C LYS A 735 10.45 66.96 -33.40
N LEU A 736 9.96 67.14 -32.18
CA LEU A 736 8.73 67.88 -31.91
C LEU A 736 8.88 69.37 -32.22
N ILE A 737 10.05 69.96 -31.93
CA ILE A 737 10.38 71.35 -32.28
C ILE A 737 10.45 71.48 -33.81
N GLU A 738 11.12 70.56 -34.50
CA GLU A 738 11.20 70.48 -35.96
C GLU A 738 9.79 70.41 -36.60
N ILE A 739 8.93 69.52 -36.09
CA ILE A 739 7.52 69.40 -36.51
C ILE A 739 6.76 70.70 -36.21
N SER A 740 6.93 71.30 -35.03
CA SER A 740 6.24 72.55 -34.67
C SER A 740 6.63 73.73 -35.56
N HIS A 741 7.91 73.83 -35.94
CA HIS A 741 8.39 74.85 -36.87
C HIS A 741 7.79 74.64 -38.26
N CYS A 742 7.74 73.39 -38.74
CA CYS A 742 7.10 73.05 -40.02
C CYS A 742 5.60 73.39 -40.02
N ILE A 743 4.88 73.08 -38.93
CA ILE A 743 3.45 73.41 -38.77
C ILE A 743 3.25 74.92 -38.71
N SER A 744 4.11 75.67 -38.01
CA SER A 744 4.01 77.13 -37.88
C SER A 744 4.39 77.90 -39.16
N ALA A 745 5.21 77.30 -40.02
CA ALA A 745 5.64 77.88 -41.29
C ALA A 745 4.72 77.54 -42.48
N ALA A 746 3.77 76.61 -42.30
CA ALA A 746 2.82 76.23 -43.33
C ALA A 746 1.73 77.32 -43.52
N ALA A 747 1.49 77.73 -44.76
CA ALA A 747 0.39 78.64 -45.11
C ALA A 747 -0.97 77.90 -45.06
N GLU A 748 -2.08 78.62 -44.88
CA GLU A 748 -3.43 78.04 -44.68
C GLU A 748 -3.85 77.01 -45.75
N GLY A 749 -3.31 77.08 -46.98
CA GLY A 749 -3.60 76.12 -48.06
C GLY A 749 -2.87 74.77 -48.01
N GLN A 750 -1.79 74.62 -47.22
CA GLN A 750 -1.01 73.36 -47.19
C GLN A 750 -1.60 72.30 -46.25
N GLN A 751 -2.53 72.65 -45.35
CA GLN A 751 -3.09 71.75 -44.34
C GLN A 751 -3.71 70.47 -44.94
N HIS A 752 -4.26 70.54 -46.15
CA HIS A 752 -4.89 69.42 -46.83
C HIS A 752 -3.89 68.31 -47.27
N GLU A 753 -2.62 68.66 -47.50
CA GLU A 753 -1.56 67.67 -47.81
C GLU A 753 -1.08 66.92 -46.56
N TRP A 754 -1.11 67.57 -45.40
CA TRP A 754 -0.81 66.94 -44.11
C TRP A 754 -1.89 65.94 -43.72
N VAL A 755 -3.17 66.28 -43.91
CA VAL A 755 -4.29 65.35 -43.71
C VAL A 755 -4.14 64.14 -44.65
N ARG A 756 -3.83 64.36 -45.93
CA ARG A 756 -3.59 63.27 -46.89
C ARG A 756 -2.38 62.40 -46.53
N SER A 757 -1.35 62.98 -45.90
CA SER A 757 -0.19 62.22 -45.39
C SER A 757 -0.54 61.40 -44.14
N LEU A 758 -1.43 61.91 -43.29
CA LEU A 758 -1.99 61.18 -42.15
C LEU A 758 -2.92 60.07 -42.62
N ASP A 759 -3.69 60.26 -43.70
CA ASP A 759 -4.57 59.24 -44.29
C ASP A 759 -3.78 58.04 -44.86
N ASN A 760 -2.50 58.23 -45.19
CA ASN A 760 -1.61 57.15 -45.65
C ASN A 760 -1.06 56.29 -44.49
N LEU A 761 -1.28 56.71 -43.24
CA LEU A 761 -0.88 55.93 -42.06
C LEU A 761 -1.91 54.83 -41.77
N THR A 762 -1.46 53.74 -41.14
CA THR A 762 -2.40 52.70 -40.72
C THR A 762 -3.28 53.22 -39.57
N VAL A 763 -4.47 52.62 -39.38
CA VAL A 763 -5.39 52.98 -38.28
C VAL A 763 -4.70 52.90 -36.91
N TYR A 764 -3.75 51.97 -36.73
CA TYR A 764 -2.96 51.85 -35.51
C TYR A 764 -1.96 53.00 -35.32
N ASP A 765 -1.34 53.46 -36.40
CA ASP A 765 -0.38 54.57 -36.39
C ASP A 765 -1.08 55.91 -36.16
N LEU A 766 -2.22 56.13 -36.82
CA LEU A 766 -3.10 57.28 -36.58
C LEU A 766 -3.54 57.35 -35.12
N HIS A 767 -3.98 56.23 -34.54
CA HIS A 767 -4.36 56.18 -33.14
C HIS A 767 -3.17 56.42 -32.20
N ALA A 768 -1.98 55.95 -32.53
CA ALA A 768 -0.77 56.23 -31.76
C ALA A 768 -0.40 57.72 -31.80
N VAL A 769 -0.49 58.37 -32.97
CA VAL A 769 -0.26 59.81 -33.13
C VAL A 769 -1.29 60.63 -32.35
N ASP A 770 -2.57 60.27 -32.43
CA ASP A 770 -3.66 60.91 -31.68
C ASP A 770 -3.42 60.84 -30.16
N VAL A 771 -3.14 59.65 -29.62
CA VAL A 771 -2.83 59.47 -28.20
C VAL A 771 -1.58 60.25 -27.78
N VAL A 772 -0.53 60.26 -28.61
CA VAL A 772 0.71 61.00 -28.32
C VAL A 772 0.46 62.50 -28.30
N THR A 773 -0.30 63.03 -29.26
CA THR A 773 -0.62 64.46 -29.33
C THR A 773 -1.52 64.90 -28.18
N GLU A 774 -2.53 64.12 -27.80
CA GLU A 774 -3.35 64.40 -26.61
C GLU A 774 -2.52 64.40 -25.32
N VAL A 775 -1.67 63.38 -25.13
CA VAL A 775 -0.82 63.28 -23.93
C VAL A 775 0.18 64.43 -23.84
N LEU A 776 0.77 64.83 -24.97
CA LEU A 776 1.68 65.98 -25.04
C LEU A 776 0.94 67.29 -24.78
N ALA A 777 -0.25 67.47 -25.36
CA ALA A 777 -1.09 68.66 -25.15
C ALA A 777 -1.44 68.81 -23.66
N ASP A 778 -1.91 67.75 -23.01
CA ASP A 778 -2.24 67.76 -21.57
C ASP A 778 -1.01 68.04 -20.69
N ALA A 779 0.14 67.43 -21.00
CA ALA A 779 1.38 67.64 -20.27
C ALA A 779 1.90 69.09 -20.39
N MET A 780 1.82 69.68 -21.58
CA MET A 780 2.23 71.06 -21.84
C MET A 780 1.23 72.06 -21.23
N LEU A 781 -0.08 71.84 -21.34
CA LEU A 781 -1.11 72.67 -20.73
C LEU A 781 -1.00 72.71 -19.19
N LEU A 782 -0.64 71.59 -18.56
CA LEU A 782 -0.35 71.53 -17.12
C LEU A 782 0.87 72.35 -16.71
N GLN A 783 1.90 72.44 -17.56
CA GLN A 783 3.07 73.29 -17.31
C GLN A 783 2.76 74.78 -17.51
N VAL A 784 1.99 75.13 -18.54
CA VAL A 784 1.54 76.51 -18.79
C VAL A 784 0.62 76.99 -17.66
N SER A 785 -0.27 76.13 -17.17
CA SER A 785 -1.11 76.40 -15.99
C SER A 785 -0.30 76.62 -14.71
N ARG A 786 0.78 75.85 -14.49
CA ARG A 786 1.71 76.04 -13.36
C ARG A 786 2.54 77.33 -13.46
N ARG A 787 2.91 77.77 -14.67
CA ARG A 787 3.59 79.07 -14.88
C ARG A 787 2.65 80.25 -14.65
N ASN A 788 1.39 80.17 -15.10
CA ASN A 788 0.42 81.26 -14.94
C ASN A 788 -0.11 81.42 -13.51
N PHE A 789 -0.03 80.39 -12.66
CA PHE A 789 -0.35 80.52 -11.22
C PHE A 789 0.74 81.23 -10.38
N GLY A 790 1.90 81.53 -10.97
CA GLY A 790 2.98 82.30 -10.33
C GLY A 790 2.82 83.82 -10.41
N SER A 791 1.87 84.33 -11.19
CA SER A 791 1.58 85.76 -11.29
C SER A 791 0.07 86.04 -11.28
N SER A 792 -0.39 86.62 -10.17
CA SER A 792 -1.62 87.40 -10.00
C SER A 792 -3.01 86.77 -10.27
N SER A 793 -3.79 86.73 -9.18
CA SER A 793 -5.25 86.97 -9.06
C SER A 793 -6.26 86.20 -9.93
N GLN A 794 -7.17 85.52 -9.22
CA GLN A 794 -8.50 85.05 -9.61
C GLN A 794 -9.09 85.62 -10.92
N GLN A 795 -9.30 84.77 -11.92
CA GLN A 795 -10.47 84.89 -12.79
C GLN A 795 -10.90 83.54 -13.39
N ARG A 796 -12.18 83.23 -13.25
CA ARG A 796 -12.87 82.04 -13.81
C ARG A 796 -12.96 82.14 -15.33
N VAL A 797 -12.64 81.05 -16.02
CA VAL A 797 -13.14 80.71 -17.37
C VAL A 797 -13.22 79.17 -17.39
N GLY A 798 -14.33 78.48 -17.67
CA GLY A 798 -15.41 78.75 -18.61
C GLY A 798 -15.30 77.73 -19.75
N THR A 799 -15.83 76.53 -19.55
CA THR A 799 -15.83 75.41 -20.52
C THR A 799 -16.61 75.77 -21.79
N SER A 800 -15.99 75.63 -22.96
CA SER A 800 -16.69 75.54 -24.25
C SER A 800 -16.06 74.42 -25.08
N ARG A 801 -16.85 73.40 -25.37
CA ARG A 801 -16.53 72.23 -26.20
C ARG A 801 -17.43 72.34 -27.42
N ARG A 802 -16.90 72.56 -28.63
CA ARG A 802 -17.68 72.45 -29.88
C ARG A 802 -16.95 71.60 -30.92
N ARG A 803 -17.70 70.59 -31.38
CA ARG A 803 -17.53 69.72 -32.56
C ARG A 803 -17.15 70.50 -33.81
N ILE A 804 -16.32 69.90 -34.66
CA ILE A 804 -16.30 70.19 -36.10
C ILE A 804 -16.29 68.84 -36.84
N SER A 805 -17.24 68.73 -37.77
CA SER A 805 -17.39 67.72 -38.81
C SER A 805 -17.30 68.44 -40.16
N GLU A 806 -16.48 67.87 -41.05
CA GLU A 806 -16.61 67.78 -42.52
C GLU A 806 -16.76 69.02 -43.44
N GLU A 807 -15.97 68.90 -44.53
CA GLU A 807 -16.19 69.27 -45.94
C GLU A 807 -15.84 70.67 -46.49
N ALA A 808 -14.67 70.70 -47.16
CA ALA A 808 -14.38 71.01 -48.58
C ALA A 808 -15.13 72.12 -49.34
N GLU A 809 -14.37 73.02 -49.99
CA GLU A 809 -14.59 73.48 -51.37
C GLU A 809 -13.36 74.21 -51.97
N VAL A 810 -13.31 74.28 -53.31
CA VAL A 810 -12.18 74.42 -54.26
C VAL A 810 -12.18 75.78 -54.98
N SER A 811 -11.01 76.34 -55.35
CA SER A 811 -10.71 77.12 -56.60
C SER A 811 -9.23 77.62 -56.63
N GLU A 812 -8.38 77.21 -57.59
CA GLU A 812 -7.85 77.97 -58.77
C GLU A 812 -7.24 79.36 -58.43
N GLU A 813 -6.05 79.83 -58.87
CA GLU A 813 -5.21 79.64 -60.07
C GLU A 813 -3.85 80.40 -59.90
N ALA A 814 -2.90 80.13 -60.80
CA ALA A 814 -1.82 80.99 -61.35
C ALA A 814 -0.34 80.93 -60.85
N GLU A 815 0.49 80.73 -61.88
CA GLU A 815 1.94 80.60 -62.10
C GLU A 815 2.87 81.70 -61.54
N ASP A 816 4.10 81.33 -61.13
CA ASP A 816 5.35 81.74 -61.80
C ASP A 816 6.61 81.15 -61.11
N ALA A 817 7.56 80.62 -61.91
CA ALA A 817 8.91 80.19 -61.50
C ALA A 817 9.96 81.17 -62.06
N PRO A 818 11.17 81.28 -61.47
CA PRO A 818 12.28 80.47 -61.98
C PRO A 818 13.31 80.00 -60.91
N GLU A 819 14.26 79.20 -61.42
CA GLU A 819 15.07 78.16 -60.79
C GLU A 819 16.37 78.57 -60.06
N LEU A 820 17.02 77.53 -59.48
CA LEU A 820 18.43 77.32 -59.04
C LEU A 820 18.74 77.75 -57.58
N GLY A 821 18.87 76.90 -56.56
CA GLY A 821 19.49 75.55 -56.40
C GLY A 821 20.79 75.68 -55.55
N PRO A 822 21.40 74.64 -54.93
CA PRO A 822 20.95 73.35 -54.37
C PRO A 822 21.23 73.31 -52.81
N SER A 823 20.87 72.34 -51.97
CA SER A 823 21.06 70.90 -52.06
C SER A 823 20.31 70.23 -50.89
N CYS A 824 19.26 69.49 -51.23
CA CYS A 824 18.69 68.48 -50.34
C CYS A 824 19.56 67.22 -50.52
N ALA A 825 20.48 66.97 -49.59
CA ALA A 825 21.23 65.73 -49.57
C ALA A 825 20.41 64.66 -48.85
N ARG A 826 19.95 63.68 -49.64
CA ARG A 826 19.38 62.41 -49.20
C ARG A 826 20.26 61.74 -48.14
N ALA A 827 19.66 61.42 -47.01
CA ALA A 827 20.05 60.27 -46.22
C ALA A 827 18.79 59.48 -45.89
N SER A 828 18.71 58.31 -46.52
CA SER A 828 17.73 57.26 -46.35
C SER A 828 17.46 56.96 -44.88
N CYS A 829 16.19 56.92 -44.47
CA CYS A 829 15.77 56.18 -43.29
C CYS A 829 14.44 55.49 -43.61
N TRP A 830 14.55 54.17 -43.70
CA TRP A 830 13.47 53.23 -43.44
C TRP A 830 12.75 53.62 -42.14
N VAL A 831 11.42 53.68 -42.19
CA VAL A 831 10.52 53.20 -41.15
C VAL A 831 9.35 52.54 -41.86
#